data_AF-A0A418EXE8-F1
#
_entry.id   AF-A0A418EXE8-F1
#
_cell.length_a   1.000
_cell.length_b   1.000
_cell.length_c   1.000
_cell.angle_alpha   90.00
_cell.angle_beta   90.00
_cell.angle_gamma   90.00
#
_symmetry.space_group_name_H-M   'P 1'
#
loop_
_entity.id
_entity.type
_entity.pdbx_description
1 polymer ?
#
loop_
_entity_poly.entity_id
_entity_poly.type
_entity_poly.pdbx_seq_one_letter_code
_entity_poly.pdbx_strand_id
1 'polypeptide(L)'
;MSKYALPTTDEMRQLHAADQSSVFQSNFIKLQVDQLLEEVTVDYTAFSSVNATLFALKEAMDAIPAQQVTSEALNLPGLVVRHHHKQVVLPFHPPARLDVVGSYSLRHGTLLDHTLTIDVAIQLPDACFVPKDFTNYRYHDKRSLYLGVLASHLQTATTTSSKSCKPAPWTRLSLVPFAGDASKPILRLHLAPIKKTQVVVQLIPVLSFQCKFPPSKLHPGKSNLRHDPPLDATPVYNNAVLEDMALLSHFRALHAVAAQSESFVQACILVKVWLRQRQPSSSAAASDSVNGFQATMLMLYLIRSGKLSYSTPVDAMVKIWLHFVATTDLTATPLSFPPLKPGQDEEHDENDHGVVVVPTPTGLSAFQQAFDVVFLDPSGRVNVCSRVSKSGWLEIQWLAQQSISILPKATADAFHQVFLQRHSFWARFDEYIWVPVSTSSTTSTISSRLQTTADLALPQEVQHVVAKALGDRVHRVRPLGILPTPSSSWLVTESPPTIHKVVLGLGLNPENAHRIVDKGPEADNKADAATFRAFWKSKAELRRFKDGSIVEAVVWDDVPTSQIVSQIVRTILPFHFDQSSVHGDAIVSSNDTWNDDAYSVAPLLRAWATLQSNVRSLDESVLPLKVSDLQLLAPGLRRTSAAPPTPHPLAGTPSSPSIPQGAKFVTTTLDPYIVVLQFESTSSWPSTPDGVANAKLGFYVQLAVALAKVGTCQVHSTGLDILVGGFPFRLVIVVTGREKINSLQIGALHAPMIHALSTQHAAYAPTVRLWMKWLDAHLATTVMPLESCELLVAAVFLTPAPPQSVLSGFTRVLHLVGRFDWTSQPLIVDLHQHMTEDDRRQVQKLFDASATSPSTHPALYIAASYEGSKPSFWTRDVNEPVLAQRLVALAKATSVQWTHWLAQGTVLSFDPKYG
;
A
#
# COMPACT_ATOMS: atom_id res chain seq x y z
N MET A 1 36.29 1.61 36.28
CA MET A 1 36.49 0.41 35.45
C MET A 1 36.17 0.73 33.99
N SER A 2 37.13 1.22 33.21
CA SER A 2 36.98 1.39 31.75
C SER A 2 38.22 0.77 31.10
N LYS A 3 38.20 -0.55 30.91
CA LYS A 3 39.32 -1.34 30.37
C LYS A 3 39.01 -2.01 29.02
N TYR A 4 37.90 -1.67 28.38
CA TYR A 4 37.55 -2.21 27.07
C TYR A 4 37.33 -1.06 26.09
N ALA A 5 38.19 -0.98 25.08
CA ALA A 5 37.93 -0.17 23.90
C ALA A 5 36.70 -0.74 23.18
N LEU A 6 35.85 0.14 22.65
CA LEU A 6 34.75 -0.29 21.79
C LEU A 6 35.34 -1.05 20.58
N PRO A 7 34.73 -2.17 20.15
CA PRO A 7 35.25 -2.96 19.03
C PRO A 7 35.42 -2.10 17.78
N THR A 8 36.53 -2.27 17.09
CA THR A 8 36.77 -1.63 15.78
C THR A 8 35.80 -2.18 14.73
N THR A 9 35.58 -1.45 13.64
CA THR A 9 34.70 -1.89 12.54
C THR A 9 35.13 -3.23 11.94
N ASP A 10 36.43 -3.53 11.94
CA ASP A 10 36.95 -4.79 11.42
C ASP A 10 36.79 -5.94 12.43
N GLU A 11 36.93 -5.68 13.74
CA GLU A 11 36.58 -6.66 14.79
C GLU A 11 35.08 -6.96 14.82
N MET A 12 34.22 -5.94 14.63
CA MET A 12 32.77 -6.17 14.49
C MET A 12 32.45 -6.98 13.24
N ARG A 13 33.10 -6.74 12.10
CA ARG A 13 32.94 -7.56 10.90
C ARG A 13 33.39 -9.00 11.12
N GLN A 14 34.50 -9.21 11.82
CA GLN A 14 34.99 -10.55 12.16
C GLN A 14 34.04 -11.27 13.12
N LEU A 15 33.49 -10.58 14.12
CA LEU A 15 32.47 -11.13 15.02
C LEU A 15 31.18 -11.49 14.27
N HIS A 16 30.71 -10.61 13.39
CA HIS A 16 29.55 -10.87 12.53
C HIS A 16 29.80 -12.00 11.53
N ALA A 17 31.04 -12.20 11.06
CA ALA A 17 31.40 -13.31 10.18
C ALA A 17 31.68 -14.62 10.92
N ALA A 18 31.95 -14.56 12.23
CA ALA A 18 32.18 -15.72 13.08
C ALA A 18 30.88 -16.28 13.70
N ASP A 19 29.81 -15.50 13.74
CA ASP A 19 28.49 -15.96 14.16
C ASP A 19 27.89 -16.90 13.10
N GLN A 20 27.70 -18.17 13.47
CA GLN A 20 27.18 -19.19 12.56
C GLN A 20 25.75 -18.87 12.07
N SER A 21 24.97 -18.14 12.88
CA SER A 21 23.59 -17.79 12.55
C SER A 21 23.52 -16.71 11.46
N SER A 22 24.33 -15.66 11.58
CA SER A 22 24.42 -14.58 10.57
C SER A 22 24.97 -15.09 9.23
N VAL A 23 25.96 -15.98 9.26
CA VAL A 23 26.54 -16.59 8.05
C VAL A 23 25.51 -17.45 7.32
N PHE A 24 24.74 -18.26 8.04
CA PHE A 24 23.66 -19.06 7.45
C PHE A 24 22.60 -18.16 6.78
N GLN A 25 22.14 -17.12 7.49
CA GLN A 25 21.15 -16.17 6.97
C GLN A 25 21.65 -15.45 5.71
N SER A 26 22.92 -15.04 5.70
CA SER A 26 23.52 -14.37 4.53
C SER A 26 23.63 -15.30 3.33
N ASN A 27 24.02 -16.56 3.55
CA ASN A 27 24.12 -17.55 2.47
C ASN A 27 22.76 -17.92 1.90
N PHE A 28 21.73 -18.04 2.75
CA PHE A 28 20.38 -18.34 2.32
C PHE A 28 19.80 -17.21 1.45
N ILE A 29 19.90 -15.96 1.90
CA ILE A 29 19.45 -14.79 1.11
C ILE A 29 20.21 -14.72 -0.22
N LYS A 30 21.52 -14.98 -0.22
CA LYS A 30 22.32 -14.99 -1.44
C LYS A 30 21.79 -16.00 -2.46
N LEU A 31 21.50 -17.24 -2.04
CA LEU A 31 20.97 -18.27 -2.93
C LEU A 31 19.62 -17.86 -3.54
N GLN A 32 18.74 -17.24 -2.75
CA GLN A 32 17.46 -16.74 -3.26
C GLN A 32 17.62 -15.55 -4.21
N VAL A 33 18.59 -14.67 -3.95
CA VAL A 33 18.96 -13.57 -4.84
C VAL A 33 19.47 -14.10 -6.17
N ASP A 34 20.39 -15.07 -6.15
CA ASP A 34 20.98 -15.66 -7.35
C ASP A 34 19.89 -16.33 -8.21
N GLN A 35 18.99 -17.10 -7.58
CA GLN A 35 17.84 -17.70 -8.27
C GLN A 35 16.90 -16.65 -8.87
N LEU A 36 16.54 -15.61 -8.11
CA LEU A 36 15.67 -14.55 -8.61
C LEU A 36 16.31 -13.82 -9.80
N LEU A 37 17.62 -13.56 -9.74
CA LEU A 37 18.37 -12.92 -10.82
C LEU A 37 18.36 -13.78 -12.09
N GLU A 38 18.50 -15.10 -11.98
CA GLU A 38 18.39 -16.02 -13.13
C GLU A 38 17.02 -15.91 -13.81
N GLU A 39 15.94 -15.78 -13.04
CA GLU A 39 14.57 -15.69 -13.57
C GLU A 39 14.24 -14.33 -14.21
N VAL A 40 14.73 -13.22 -13.66
CA VAL A 40 14.31 -11.86 -14.10
C VAL A 40 15.26 -11.19 -15.10
N THR A 41 16.49 -11.68 -15.20
CA THR A 41 17.51 -11.11 -16.09
C THR A 41 17.18 -11.40 -17.56
N VAL A 42 17.43 -10.42 -18.42
CA VAL A 42 17.19 -10.56 -19.86
C VAL A 42 18.30 -11.40 -20.48
N ASP A 43 17.96 -12.51 -21.15
CA ASP A 43 18.88 -13.16 -22.08
C ASP A 43 19.00 -12.32 -23.36
N TYR A 44 19.97 -11.41 -23.38
CA TYR A 44 20.17 -10.49 -24.49
C TYR A 44 20.56 -11.18 -25.80
N THR A 45 21.11 -12.40 -25.76
CA THR A 45 21.48 -13.15 -26.96
C THR A 45 20.24 -13.61 -27.74
N ALA A 46 19.16 -13.93 -27.02
CA ALA A 46 17.86 -14.29 -27.58
C ALA A 46 17.21 -13.17 -28.42
N PHE A 47 17.57 -11.92 -28.19
CA PHE A 47 16.97 -10.74 -28.82
C PHE A 47 17.91 -10.07 -29.83
N SER A 48 18.90 -10.80 -30.36
CA SER A 48 19.85 -10.31 -31.36
C SER A 48 19.19 -9.81 -32.66
N SER A 49 18.02 -10.34 -33.01
CA SER A 49 17.22 -9.89 -34.16
C SER A 49 16.75 -8.44 -34.04
N VAL A 50 16.70 -7.88 -32.83
CA VAL A 50 16.34 -6.47 -32.62
C VAL A 50 17.36 -5.53 -33.26
N ASN A 51 18.62 -5.94 -33.41
CA ASN A 51 19.62 -5.11 -34.10
C ASN A 51 19.20 -4.81 -35.54
N ALA A 52 18.64 -5.78 -36.26
CA ALA A 52 18.13 -5.57 -37.62
C ALA A 52 16.97 -4.55 -37.65
N THR A 53 16.09 -4.60 -36.64
CA THR A 53 15.02 -3.61 -36.46
C THR A 53 15.58 -2.21 -36.20
N LEU A 54 16.61 -2.07 -35.36
CA LEU A 54 17.25 -0.78 -35.07
C LEU A 54 17.96 -0.20 -36.30
N PHE A 55 18.58 -1.05 -37.14
CA PHE A 55 19.14 -0.61 -38.43
C PHE A 55 18.04 -0.17 -39.40
N ALA A 56 16.95 -0.93 -39.54
CA ALA A 56 15.82 -0.55 -40.40
C ALA A 56 15.16 0.75 -39.92
N LEU A 57 15.06 0.96 -38.60
CA LEU A 57 14.57 2.20 -38.02
C LEU A 57 15.49 3.38 -38.38
N LYS A 58 16.80 3.19 -38.30
CA LYS A 58 17.78 4.21 -38.70
C LYS A 58 17.64 4.56 -40.18
N GLU A 59 17.60 3.56 -41.06
CA GLU A 59 17.39 3.77 -42.50
C GLU A 59 16.09 4.54 -42.78
N ALA A 60 14.99 4.18 -42.11
CA ALA A 60 13.72 4.87 -42.24
C ALA A 60 13.76 6.32 -41.74
N MET A 61 14.56 6.63 -40.72
CA MET A 61 14.73 7.99 -40.20
C MET A 61 15.63 8.86 -41.09
N ASP A 62 16.71 8.28 -41.60
CA ASP A 62 17.65 8.96 -42.51
C ASP A 62 17.00 9.28 -43.87
N ALA A 63 15.99 8.49 -44.28
CA ALA A 63 15.24 8.70 -45.53
C ALA A 63 14.23 9.85 -45.48
N ILE A 64 13.95 10.45 -44.31
CA ILE A 64 12.94 11.51 -44.19
C ILE A 64 13.53 12.83 -44.72
N PRO A 65 12.92 13.44 -45.76
CA PRO A 65 13.43 14.70 -46.31
C PRO A 65 13.23 15.86 -45.34
N ALA A 66 14.11 16.87 -45.44
CA ALA A 66 13.92 18.14 -44.74
C ALA A 66 12.66 18.85 -45.27
N GLN A 67 11.85 19.41 -44.37
CA GLN A 67 10.57 20.02 -44.72
C GLN A 67 10.14 21.06 -43.67
N GLN A 68 9.20 21.95 -44.03
CA GLN A 68 8.55 22.84 -43.07
C GLN A 68 7.20 22.27 -42.67
N VAL A 69 6.94 22.22 -41.36
CA VAL A 69 5.77 21.52 -40.82
C VAL A 69 5.03 22.40 -39.83
N THR A 70 3.71 22.44 -39.97
CA THR A 70 2.77 23.05 -39.04
C THR A 70 1.85 21.99 -38.44
N SER A 71 1.17 22.32 -37.34
CA SER A 71 0.19 21.44 -36.70
C SER A 71 -0.97 21.09 -37.64
N GLU A 72 -1.48 22.07 -38.38
CA GLU A 72 -2.55 21.93 -39.37
C GLU A 72 -2.17 20.97 -40.49
N ALA A 73 -0.92 21.01 -40.95
CA ALA A 73 -0.43 20.12 -42.00
C ALA A 73 -0.30 18.66 -41.53
N LEU A 74 0.05 18.44 -40.26
CA LEU A 74 0.13 17.08 -39.69
C LEU A 74 -1.25 16.52 -39.33
N ASN A 75 -2.13 17.34 -38.77
CA ASN A 75 -3.48 16.96 -38.31
C ASN A 75 -3.48 15.71 -37.39
N LEU A 76 -2.63 15.72 -36.36
CA LEU A 76 -2.46 14.62 -35.41
C LEU A 76 -2.90 15.04 -34.00
N PRO A 77 -4.16 14.79 -33.60
CA PRO A 77 -4.69 15.27 -32.33
C PRO A 77 -4.02 14.63 -31.09
N GLY A 78 -3.34 13.49 -31.26
CA GLY A 78 -2.57 12.87 -30.18
C GLY A 78 -1.31 13.61 -29.77
N LEU A 79 -0.87 14.58 -30.58
CA LEU A 79 0.30 15.43 -30.31
C LEU A 79 -0.17 16.86 -30.10
N VAL A 80 -0.41 17.23 -28.85
CA VAL A 80 -0.93 18.55 -28.50
C VAL A 80 0.11 19.63 -28.78
N VAL A 81 -0.28 20.64 -29.58
CA VAL A 81 0.50 21.84 -29.90
C VAL A 81 -0.27 23.07 -29.43
N ARG A 82 0.35 23.90 -28.59
CA ARG A 82 -0.35 24.99 -27.86
C ARG A 82 -0.42 26.30 -28.64
N HIS A 83 0.55 26.60 -29.50
CA HIS A 83 0.60 27.84 -30.28
C HIS A 83 0.47 29.13 -29.46
N HIS A 84 1.27 29.27 -28.39
CA HIS A 84 1.27 30.52 -27.63
C HIS A 84 1.66 31.72 -28.53
N HIS A 85 0.67 32.59 -28.79
CA HIS A 85 0.67 33.81 -29.61
C HIS A 85 0.81 33.67 -31.13
N LYS A 86 1.70 32.81 -31.62
CA LYS A 86 1.94 32.64 -33.07
C LYS A 86 1.98 31.16 -33.42
N GLN A 87 1.50 30.82 -34.62
CA GLN A 87 1.64 29.47 -35.17
C GLN A 87 3.12 29.06 -35.15
N VAL A 88 3.37 27.87 -34.62
CA VAL A 88 4.72 27.31 -34.53
C VAL A 88 4.98 26.55 -35.81
N VAL A 89 6.00 26.99 -36.54
CA VAL A 89 6.52 26.31 -37.73
C VAL A 89 7.80 25.58 -37.33
N LEU A 90 7.85 24.28 -37.62
CA LEU A 90 9.04 23.45 -37.44
C LEU A 90 9.81 23.36 -38.77
N PRO A 91 11.05 23.88 -38.86
CA PRO A 91 11.98 23.50 -39.92
C PRO A 91 12.54 22.12 -39.59
N PHE A 92 11.90 21.07 -40.08
CA PHE A 92 12.27 19.69 -39.82
C PHE A 92 13.54 19.31 -40.58
N HIS A 93 14.45 18.65 -39.87
CA HIS A 93 15.63 17.97 -40.40
C HIS A 93 15.67 16.54 -39.83
N PRO A 94 16.22 15.56 -40.58
CA PRO A 94 16.37 14.20 -40.09
C PRO A 94 17.18 14.16 -38.77
N PRO A 95 16.95 13.16 -37.90
CA PRO A 95 17.62 13.08 -36.61
C PRO A 95 19.14 13.18 -36.72
N ALA A 96 19.77 13.97 -35.85
CA ALA A 96 21.23 14.14 -35.88
C ALA A 96 21.97 12.87 -35.43
N ARG A 97 21.36 12.14 -34.48
CA ARG A 97 21.91 10.93 -33.89
C ARG A 97 20.82 10.06 -33.29
N LEU A 98 21.04 8.75 -33.29
CA LEU A 98 20.21 7.75 -32.63
C LEU A 98 21.09 6.94 -31.67
N ASP A 99 20.79 6.97 -30.38
CA ASP A 99 21.51 6.23 -29.35
C ASP A 99 20.57 5.27 -28.61
N VAL A 100 20.99 4.02 -28.48
CA VAL A 100 20.27 3.04 -27.64
C VAL A 100 20.64 3.31 -26.18
N VAL A 101 19.67 3.71 -25.39
CA VAL A 101 19.82 4.16 -24.00
C VAL A 101 19.01 3.30 -23.04
N GLY A 102 19.00 3.70 -21.77
CA GLY A 102 18.15 3.09 -20.75
C GLY A 102 18.60 1.68 -20.36
N SER A 103 17.65 0.91 -19.86
CA SER A 103 17.97 -0.34 -19.14
C SER A 103 18.47 -1.46 -20.06
N TYR A 104 18.13 -1.42 -21.34
CA TYR A 104 18.58 -2.42 -22.31
C TYR A 104 20.10 -2.34 -22.53
N SER A 105 20.61 -1.13 -22.79
CA SER A 105 22.03 -0.89 -23.03
C SER A 105 22.87 -1.03 -21.76
N LEU A 106 22.33 -0.57 -20.61
CA LEU A 106 22.98 -0.71 -19.29
C LEU A 106 22.92 -2.13 -18.68
N ARG A 107 22.35 -3.12 -19.39
CA ARG A 107 22.23 -4.54 -18.97
C ARG A 107 21.46 -4.84 -17.68
N HIS A 108 20.90 -3.83 -17.02
CA HIS A 108 20.03 -3.95 -15.84
C HIS A 108 18.52 -3.87 -16.17
N GLY A 109 18.10 -4.46 -17.31
CA GLY A 109 16.69 -4.59 -17.70
C GLY A 109 16.00 -5.77 -17.01
N THR A 110 14.67 -5.74 -16.90
CA THR A 110 13.89 -6.79 -16.19
C THR A 110 12.64 -7.22 -16.95
N LEU A 111 12.35 -8.54 -16.96
CA LEU A 111 11.28 -9.17 -17.77
C LEU A 111 9.97 -9.49 -17.04
N LEU A 112 9.71 -8.88 -15.88
CA LEU A 112 8.58 -9.22 -14.99
C LEU A 112 7.16 -9.23 -15.62
N ASP A 113 6.92 -8.51 -16.72
CA ASP A 113 5.61 -8.46 -17.42
C ASP A 113 5.68 -9.04 -18.85
N HIS A 114 6.67 -9.91 -19.12
CA HIS A 114 6.95 -10.46 -20.45
C HIS A 114 7.07 -9.38 -21.55
N THR A 115 7.52 -8.18 -21.17
CA THR A 115 7.70 -7.05 -22.08
C THR A 115 9.12 -6.53 -21.98
N LEU A 116 9.86 -6.58 -23.08
CA LEU A 116 11.18 -5.98 -23.22
C LEU A 116 11.03 -4.56 -23.79
N THR A 117 11.45 -3.57 -23.02
CA THR A 117 11.48 -2.17 -23.46
C THR A 117 12.88 -1.76 -23.86
N ILE A 118 13.01 -1.14 -25.03
CA ILE A 118 14.26 -0.63 -25.56
C ILE A 118 14.09 0.86 -25.81
N ASP A 119 14.87 1.68 -25.09
CA ASP A 119 14.81 3.12 -25.20
C ASP A 119 15.83 3.59 -26.24
N VAL A 120 15.39 4.42 -27.18
CA VAL A 120 16.22 5.02 -28.23
C VAL A 120 16.09 6.53 -28.12
N ALA A 121 17.20 7.19 -27.78
CA ALA A 121 17.29 8.64 -27.77
C ALA A 121 17.44 9.15 -29.20
N ILE A 122 16.57 10.08 -29.59
CA ILE A 122 16.55 10.74 -30.89
C ILE A 122 17.06 12.17 -30.69
N GLN A 123 18.30 12.42 -31.11
CA GLN A 123 18.87 13.75 -30.99
C GLN A 123 18.27 14.68 -32.05
N LEU A 124 17.51 15.66 -31.59
CA LEU A 124 16.91 16.68 -32.42
C LEU A 124 18.02 17.63 -32.94
N PRO A 125 18.11 17.91 -34.26
CA PRO A 125 19.12 18.80 -34.80
C PRO A 125 18.98 20.25 -34.29
N ASP A 126 20.10 20.91 -33.98
CA ASP A 126 20.11 22.32 -33.55
C ASP A 126 19.59 23.30 -34.61
N ALA A 127 19.58 22.87 -35.87
CA ALA A 127 18.97 23.61 -36.98
C ALA A 127 17.44 23.79 -36.82
N CYS A 128 16.77 22.88 -36.10
CA CYS A 128 15.33 22.95 -35.86
C CYS A 128 14.93 24.07 -34.88
N PHE A 129 15.89 24.59 -34.09
CA PHE A 129 15.64 25.50 -32.98
C PHE A 129 16.35 26.85 -33.12
N VAL A 130 15.72 27.88 -32.55
CA VAL A 130 16.31 29.21 -32.35
C VAL A 130 16.55 29.47 -30.86
N PRO A 131 17.52 30.33 -30.47
CA PRO A 131 17.94 30.46 -29.06
C PRO A 131 16.86 30.81 -28.04
N LYS A 132 15.68 31.33 -28.47
CA LYS A 132 14.56 31.69 -27.58
C LYS A 132 13.44 30.64 -27.52
N ASP A 133 13.56 29.51 -28.21
CA ASP A 133 12.50 28.49 -28.26
C ASP A 133 12.29 27.75 -26.93
N PHE A 134 13.19 27.89 -25.96
CA PHE A 134 12.96 27.41 -24.59
C PHE A 134 11.83 28.17 -23.86
N THR A 135 11.27 29.24 -24.43
CA THR A 135 10.18 30.02 -23.82
C THR A 135 8.80 29.66 -24.37
N ASN A 136 7.76 29.84 -23.56
CA ASN A 136 6.34 29.77 -23.95
C ASN A 136 5.94 28.47 -24.67
N TYR A 137 6.40 27.31 -24.17
CA TYR A 137 6.14 26.00 -24.75
C TYR A 137 6.60 25.79 -26.21
N ARG A 138 7.34 26.74 -26.81
CA ARG A 138 7.76 26.63 -28.23
C ARG A 138 8.62 25.40 -28.48
N TYR A 139 9.50 25.05 -27.55
CA TYR A 139 10.27 23.81 -27.60
C TYR A 139 9.36 22.59 -27.56
N HIS A 140 8.40 22.51 -26.63
CA HIS A 140 7.47 21.37 -26.54
C HIS A 140 6.58 21.25 -27.79
N ASP A 141 6.10 22.37 -28.31
CA ASP A 141 5.34 22.42 -29.57
C ASP A 141 6.18 21.87 -30.74
N LYS A 142 7.43 22.35 -30.90
CA LYS A 142 8.36 21.83 -31.91
C LYS A 142 8.71 20.35 -31.70
N ARG A 143 8.88 19.91 -30.45
CA ARG A 143 9.13 18.51 -30.08
C ARG A 143 7.96 17.62 -30.48
N SER A 144 6.73 18.05 -30.23
CA SER A 144 5.50 17.36 -30.65
C SER A 144 5.38 17.31 -32.17
N LEU A 145 5.60 18.43 -32.88
CA LEU A 145 5.60 18.45 -34.34
C LEU A 145 6.66 17.51 -34.93
N TYR A 146 7.85 17.44 -34.33
CA TYR A 146 8.92 16.56 -34.76
C TYR A 146 8.51 15.09 -34.63
N LEU A 147 7.93 14.72 -33.48
CA LEU A 147 7.36 13.38 -33.28
C LEU A 147 6.24 13.07 -34.28
N GLY A 148 5.44 14.06 -34.68
CA GLY A 148 4.38 13.88 -35.67
C GLY A 148 4.90 13.53 -37.05
N VAL A 149 5.99 14.18 -37.49
CA VAL A 149 6.68 13.85 -38.74
C VAL A 149 7.22 12.42 -38.70
N LEU A 150 7.90 12.05 -37.62
CA LEU A 150 8.41 10.69 -37.43
C LEU A 150 7.27 9.66 -37.44
N ALA A 151 6.20 9.92 -36.70
CA ALA A 151 5.06 9.02 -36.59
C ALA A 151 4.36 8.81 -37.93
N SER A 152 4.14 9.89 -38.70
CA SER A 152 3.53 9.81 -40.04
C SER A 152 4.37 8.94 -40.98
N HIS A 153 5.68 9.18 -41.05
CA HIS A 153 6.57 8.41 -41.93
C HIS A 153 6.65 6.92 -41.52
N LEU A 154 6.79 6.65 -40.23
CA LEU A 154 6.85 5.28 -39.70
C LEU A 154 5.52 4.54 -39.86
N GLN A 155 4.38 5.23 -39.80
CA GLN A 155 3.06 4.66 -40.11
C GLN A 155 2.94 4.31 -41.60
N THR A 156 3.36 5.17 -42.51
CA THR A 156 3.39 4.85 -43.95
C THR A 156 4.27 3.63 -44.23
N ALA A 157 5.42 3.52 -43.57
CA ALA A 157 6.29 2.35 -43.69
C ALA A 157 5.61 1.04 -43.23
N THR A 158 4.66 1.10 -42.28
CA THR A 158 3.89 -0.10 -41.88
C THR A 158 2.80 -0.51 -42.86
N THR A 159 2.15 0.43 -43.54
CA THR A 159 1.00 0.15 -44.42
C THR A 159 1.40 -0.18 -45.85
N THR A 160 2.58 0.26 -46.29
CA THR A 160 3.02 0.13 -47.68
C THR A 160 3.67 -1.23 -47.95
N SER A 161 2.87 -2.29 -48.03
CA SER A 161 3.33 -3.62 -48.48
C SER A 161 3.39 -3.69 -50.01
N SER A 162 4.31 -2.96 -50.64
CA SER A 162 4.58 -3.13 -52.08
C SER A 162 5.50 -4.33 -52.32
N LYS A 163 5.34 -5.05 -53.44
CA LYS A 163 6.17 -6.21 -53.85
C LYS A 163 7.68 -5.88 -53.96
N SER A 164 8.08 -4.60 -53.92
CA SER A 164 9.47 -4.14 -54.03
C SER A 164 10.11 -3.69 -52.71
N CYS A 165 9.35 -3.54 -51.62
CA CYS A 165 9.88 -3.03 -50.34
C CYS A 165 9.74 -4.09 -49.24
N LYS A 166 10.81 -4.30 -48.45
CA LYS A 166 10.75 -5.17 -47.27
C LYS A 166 9.73 -4.57 -46.28
N PRO A 167 8.82 -5.38 -45.70
CA PRO A 167 7.87 -4.88 -44.71
C PRO A 167 8.61 -4.33 -43.49
N ALA A 168 8.11 -3.22 -42.94
CA ALA A 168 8.67 -2.67 -41.71
C ALA A 168 8.62 -3.70 -40.57
N PRO A 169 9.66 -3.78 -39.73
CA PRO A 169 9.72 -4.78 -38.65
C PRO A 169 8.80 -4.46 -37.46
N TRP A 170 8.19 -3.27 -37.42
CA TRP A 170 7.21 -2.87 -36.40
C TRP A 170 5.76 -3.02 -36.91
N THR A 171 4.86 -3.41 -36.02
CA THR A 171 3.46 -3.76 -36.34
C THR A 171 2.47 -2.65 -36.00
N ARG A 172 2.73 -1.88 -34.93
CA ARG A 172 1.84 -0.82 -34.46
C ARG A 172 2.63 0.33 -33.83
N LEU A 173 2.07 1.53 -33.95
CA LEU A 173 2.54 2.74 -33.28
C LEU A 173 1.53 3.19 -32.21
N SER A 174 2.05 3.69 -31.10
CA SER A 174 1.27 4.32 -30.02
C SER A 174 2.08 5.42 -29.35
N LEU A 175 1.42 6.42 -28.78
CA LEU A 175 2.04 7.44 -27.94
C LEU A 175 1.90 7.06 -26.47
N VAL A 176 2.92 7.41 -25.68
CA VAL A 176 3.00 7.11 -24.25
C VAL A 176 3.53 8.35 -23.54
N PRO A 177 3.10 8.66 -22.31
CA PRO A 177 3.60 9.82 -21.60
C PRO A 177 5.02 9.56 -21.10
N PHE A 178 5.96 10.49 -21.33
CA PHE A 178 7.32 10.36 -20.81
C PHE A 178 7.33 10.59 -19.30
N ALA A 179 7.75 9.59 -18.53
CA ALA A 179 7.74 9.64 -17.07
C ALA A 179 6.38 10.08 -16.48
N GLY A 180 5.27 9.68 -17.14
CA GLY A 180 3.90 10.02 -16.71
C GLY A 180 3.38 11.39 -17.17
N ASP A 181 4.20 12.20 -17.85
CA ASP A 181 3.79 13.50 -18.40
C ASP A 181 3.27 13.37 -19.83
N ALA A 182 1.95 13.50 -20.00
CA ALA A 182 1.29 13.44 -21.30
C ALA A 182 1.59 14.66 -22.19
N SER A 183 2.08 15.78 -21.63
CA SER A 183 2.53 16.92 -22.42
C SER A 183 3.86 16.71 -23.10
N LYS A 184 4.60 15.67 -22.67
CA LYS A 184 5.88 15.24 -23.21
C LYS A 184 5.75 13.80 -23.74
N PRO A 185 4.96 13.56 -24.79
CA PRO A 185 4.77 12.21 -25.32
C PRO A 185 6.06 11.64 -25.92
N ILE A 186 6.15 10.32 -25.96
CA ILE A 186 7.17 9.56 -26.68
C ILE A 186 6.49 8.56 -27.62
N LEU A 187 7.16 8.22 -28.72
CA LEU A 187 6.61 7.27 -29.69
C LEU A 187 7.02 5.85 -29.30
N ARG A 188 6.06 4.94 -29.16
CA ARG A 188 6.28 3.53 -28.87
C ARG A 188 5.93 2.69 -30.10
N LEU A 189 6.94 1.98 -30.61
CA LEU A 189 6.81 0.98 -31.67
C LEU A 189 6.63 -0.40 -31.05
N HIS A 190 5.63 -1.14 -31.50
CA HIS A 190 5.41 -2.52 -31.11
C HIS A 190 6.01 -3.43 -32.17
N LEU A 191 6.83 -4.40 -31.76
CA LEU A 191 7.40 -5.41 -32.64
C LEU A 191 6.61 -6.72 -32.55
N ALA A 192 6.88 -7.64 -33.49
CA ALA A 192 6.42 -9.01 -33.34
C ALA A 192 7.01 -9.64 -32.07
N PRO A 193 6.23 -10.44 -31.31
CA PRO A 193 6.74 -11.08 -30.09
C PRO A 193 7.92 -12.00 -30.40
N ILE A 194 9.00 -11.91 -29.62
CA ILE A 194 10.18 -12.76 -29.72
C ILE A 194 10.18 -13.71 -28.53
N LYS A 195 10.20 -15.04 -28.77
CA LYS A 195 10.12 -16.06 -27.71
C LYS A 195 8.98 -15.80 -26.69
N LYS A 196 7.78 -15.47 -27.17
CA LYS A 196 6.59 -15.11 -26.36
C LYS A 196 6.73 -13.82 -25.53
N THR A 197 7.83 -13.08 -25.67
CA THR A 197 8.06 -11.77 -25.03
C THR A 197 7.65 -10.66 -25.98
N GLN A 198 6.81 -9.74 -25.53
CA GLN A 198 6.48 -8.52 -26.27
C GLN A 198 7.68 -7.60 -26.30
N VAL A 199 8.07 -7.09 -27.48
CA VAL A 199 9.21 -6.17 -27.59
C VAL A 199 8.69 -4.82 -28.06
N VAL A 200 9.03 -3.77 -27.30
CA VAL A 200 8.64 -2.40 -27.60
C VAL A 200 9.87 -1.50 -27.68
N VAL A 201 9.93 -0.66 -28.70
CA VAL A 201 10.97 0.35 -28.88
C VAL A 201 10.37 1.72 -28.58
N GLN A 202 10.92 2.42 -27.60
CA GLN A 202 10.51 3.76 -27.20
C GLN A 202 11.46 4.79 -27.77
N LEU A 203 10.91 5.71 -28.54
CA LEU A 203 11.63 6.79 -29.19
C LEU A 203 11.49 8.06 -28.36
N ILE A 204 12.61 8.52 -27.79
CA ILE A 204 12.67 9.62 -26.85
C ILE A 204 13.40 10.80 -27.51
N PRO A 205 12.71 11.87 -27.90
CA PRO A 205 13.37 13.08 -28.38
C PRO A 205 14.26 13.69 -27.30
N VAL A 206 15.52 13.98 -27.64
CA VAL A 206 16.50 14.61 -26.76
C VAL A 206 17.16 15.81 -27.45
N LEU A 207 17.71 16.71 -26.65
CA LEU A 207 18.49 17.85 -27.11
C LEU A 207 19.99 17.57 -26.93
N SER A 208 20.82 18.22 -27.76
CA SER A 208 22.25 18.33 -27.45
C SER A 208 22.44 19.14 -26.17
N PHE A 209 23.37 18.74 -25.30
CA PHE A 209 23.71 19.54 -24.11
C PHE A 209 24.26 20.92 -24.50
N GLN A 210 24.93 21.01 -25.66
CA GLN A 210 25.44 22.25 -26.25
C GLN A 210 24.42 22.97 -27.15
N CYS A 211 23.13 22.58 -27.10
CA CYS A 211 22.13 23.24 -27.92
C CYS A 211 22.06 24.75 -27.63
N LYS A 212 21.36 25.49 -28.50
CA LYS A 212 21.26 26.96 -28.43
C LYS A 212 20.56 27.50 -27.17
N PHE A 213 20.12 26.64 -26.24
CA PHE A 213 19.42 27.02 -25.01
C PHE A 213 20.42 27.14 -23.85
N PRO A 214 20.59 28.35 -23.27
CA PRO A 214 21.50 28.52 -22.13
C PRO A 214 20.92 27.88 -20.86
N PRO A 215 21.59 26.87 -20.25
CA PRO A 215 21.05 26.18 -19.06
C PRO A 215 20.81 27.11 -17.86
N SER A 216 21.57 28.19 -17.74
CA SER A 216 21.40 29.20 -16.68
C SER A 216 20.04 29.92 -16.74
N LYS A 217 19.38 29.97 -17.90
CA LYS A 217 18.03 30.53 -18.05
C LYS A 217 16.92 29.54 -17.69
N LEU A 218 17.27 28.25 -17.53
CA LEU A 218 16.37 27.18 -17.12
C LEU A 218 16.51 26.86 -15.62
N HIS A 219 17.12 27.75 -14.84
CA HIS A 219 17.16 27.62 -13.39
C HIS A 219 15.72 27.65 -12.79
N PRO A 220 15.44 26.93 -11.69
CA PRO A 220 14.10 26.89 -11.08
C PRO A 220 13.49 28.27 -10.82
N GLY A 221 14.29 29.22 -10.33
CA GLY A 221 13.88 30.61 -10.06
C GLY A 221 13.73 31.53 -11.30
N LYS A 222 13.66 30.99 -12.52
CA LYS A 222 13.44 31.78 -13.75
C LYS A 222 12.06 31.49 -14.32
N SER A 223 11.39 32.55 -14.78
CA SER A 223 10.11 32.45 -15.48
C SER A 223 10.30 32.45 -17.00
N ASN A 224 9.86 31.38 -17.64
CA ASN A 224 9.97 31.17 -19.10
C ASN A 224 8.62 31.00 -19.78
N LEU A 225 7.52 31.09 -19.04
CA LEU A 225 6.15 31.05 -19.54
C LEU A 225 5.47 32.39 -19.29
N ARG A 226 4.89 32.96 -20.33
CA ARG A 226 4.00 34.12 -20.23
C ARG A 226 2.65 33.63 -19.75
N HIS A 227 2.28 34.08 -18.55
CA HIS A 227 1.00 33.80 -17.93
C HIS A 227 0.34 35.12 -17.54
N ASP A 228 -0.99 35.15 -17.45
CA ASP A 228 -1.75 36.26 -16.89
C ASP A 228 -2.62 35.72 -15.74
N PRO A 229 -2.34 36.06 -14.46
CA PRO A 229 -1.26 36.94 -13.99
C PRO A 229 0.14 36.33 -14.21
N PRO A 230 1.21 37.14 -14.28
CA PRO A 230 2.56 36.66 -14.51
C PRO A 230 3.04 35.76 -13.37
N LEU A 231 3.68 34.64 -13.73
CA LEU A 231 4.32 33.74 -12.78
C LEU A 231 5.75 34.21 -12.48
N ASP A 232 6.13 34.23 -11.20
CA ASP A 232 7.48 34.61 -10.76
C ASP A 232 8.55 33.62 -11.24
N ALA A 233 8.21 32.33 -11.34
CA ALA A 233 9.13 31.26 -11.72
C ALA A 233 8.41 30.09 -12.40
N THR A 234 9.12 29.37 -13.29
CA THR A 234 8.57 28.21 -14.00
C THR A 234 9.40 26.94 -13.83
N PRO A 235 9.59 26.44 -12.59
CA PRO A 235 10.56 25.39 -12.29
C PRO A 235 10.24 24.04 -12.93
N VAL A 236 8.97 23.60 -12.92
CA VAL A 236 8.57 22.30 -13.49
C VAL A 236 8.81 22.28 -15.00
N TYR A 237 8.39 23.34 -15.69
CA TYR A 237 8.63 23.50 -17.11
C TYR A 237 10.13 23.57 -17.45
N ASN A 238 10.89 24.37 -16.70
CA ASN A 238 12.32 24.52 -16.94
C ASN A 238 13.06 23.18 -16.76
N ASN A 239 12.69 22.40 -15.72
CA ASN A 239 13.27 21.09 -15.47
C ASN A 239 12.90 20.09 -16.57
N ALA A 240 11.69 20.16 -17.13
CA ALA A 240 11.27 19.29 -18.24
C ALA A 240 12.10 19.49 -19.53
N VAL A 241 12.53 20.74 -19.80
CA VAL A 241 13.46 21.04 -20.90
C VAL A 241 14.86 20.53 -20.59
N LEU A 242 15.36 20.80 -19.38
CA LEU A 242 16.68 20.35 -18.92
C LEU A 242 16.80 18.82 -18.91
N GLU A 243 15.72 18.11 -18.61
CA GLU A 243 15.67 16.65 -18.64
C GLU A 243 15.98 16.09 -20.04
N ASP A 244 15.49 16.73 -21.11
CA ASP A 244 15.81 16.32 -22.50
C ASP A 244 17.25 16.68 -22.90
N MET A 245 17.85 17.70 -22.27
CA MET A 245 19.26 18.07 -22.47
C MET A 245 20.22 17.13 -21.72
N ALA A 246 19.80 16.60 -20.56
CA ALA A 246 20.67 15.85 -19.66
C ALA A 246 20.60 14.33 -19.84
N LEU A 247 19.59 13.79 -20.52
CA LEU A 247 19.35 12.34 -20.62
C LEU A 247 20.58 11.53 -21.06
N LEU A 248 21.29 11.97 -22.11
CA LEU A 248 22.49 11.28 -22.59
C LEU A 248 23.65 11.34 -21.59
N SER A 249 23.80 12.46 -20.88
CA SER A 249 24.83 12.60 -19.83
C SER A 249 24.56 11.67 -18.64
N HIS A 250 23.29 11.53 -18.23
CA HIS A 250 22.88 10.58 -17.17
C HIS A 250 23.14 9.14 -17.60
N PHE A 251 22.81 8.79 -18.85
CA PHE A 251 23.09 7.47 -19.39
C PHE A 251 24.59 7.14 -19.35
N ARG A 252 25.46 8.05 -19.78
CA ARG A 252 26.92 7.84 -19.74
C ARG A 252 27.45 7.66 -18.33
N ALA A 253 26.99 8.49 -17.39
CA ALA A 253 27.39 8.38 -15.98
C ALA A 253 27.02 7.02 -15.37
N LEU A 254 25.84 6.50 -15.71
CA LEU A 254 25.40 5.16 -15.32
C LEU A 254 26.20 4.06 -16.02
N HIS A 255 26.46 4.21 -17.32
CA HIS A 255 27.21 3.25 -18.12
C HIS A 255 28.64 3.09 -17.60
N ALA A 256 29.30 4.19 -17.21
CA ALA A 256 30.66 4.16 -16.65
C ALA A 256 30.75 3.26 -15.40
N VAL A 257 29.74 3.29 -14.52
CA VAL A 257 29.69 2.45 -13.32
C VAL A 257 29.25 1.02 -13.64
N ALA A 258 28.23 0.87 -14.49
CA ALA A 258 27.71 -0.45 -14.88
C ALA A 258 28.76 -1.30 -15.60
N ALA A 259 29.64 -0.68 -16.40
CA ALA A 259 30.74 -1.37 -17.07
C ALA A 259 31.81 -1.89 -16.11
N GLN A 260 31.93 -1.31 -14.92
CA GLN A 260 32.97 -1.65 -13.93
C GLN A 260 32.48 -2.62 -12.84
N SER A 261 31.17 -2.72 -12.60
CA SER A 261 30.63 -3.57 -11.52
C SER A 261 29.37 -4.31 -11.97
N GLU A 262 29.49 -5.63 -12.12
CA GLU A 262 28.35 -6.52 -12.33
C GLU A 262 27.39 -6.52 -11.13
N SER A 263 27.93 -6.45 -9.91
CA SER A 263 27.13 -6.37 -8.69
C SER A 263 26.21 -5.14 -8.68
N PHE A 264 26.66 -4.00 -9.23
CA PHE A 264 25.82 -2.81 -9.41
C PHE A 264 24.66 -3.07 -10.39
N VAL A 265 24.92 -3.74 -11.51
CA VAL A 265 23.89 -4.11 -12.51
C VAL A 265 22.83 -5.01 -11.86
N GLN A 266 23.26 -6.05 -11.16
CA GLN A 266 22.39 -7.00 -10.44
C GLN A 266 21.60 -6.31 -9.31
N ALA A 267 22.22 -5.43 -8.53
CA ALA A 267 21.54 -4.67 -7.48
C ALA A 267 20.46 -3.74 -8.06
N CYS A 268 20.74 -3.10 -9.20
CA CYS A 268 19.74 -2.27 -9.90
C CYS A 268 18.56 -3.09 -10.43
N ILE A 269 18.78 -4.32 -10.89
CA ILE A 269 17.72 -5.26 -11.26
C ILE A 269 16.82 -5.52 -10.05
N LEU A 270 17.37 -5.89 -8.90
CA LEU A 270 16.61 -6.20 -7.69
C LEU A 270 15.84 -5.00 -7.14
N VAL A 271 16.43 -3.80 -7.16
CA VAL A 271 15.72 -2.56 -6.75
C VAL A 271 14.55 -2.27 -7.70
N LYS A 272 14.72 -2.48 -9.01
CA LYS A 272 13.62 -2.33 -9.97
C LYS A 272 12.54 -3.39 -9.77
N VAL A 273 12.91 -4.64 -9.46
CA VAL A 273 11.96 -5.70 -9.07
C VAL A 273 11.18 -5.25 -7.84
N TRP A 274 11.86 -4.81 -6.78
CA TRP A 274 11.24 -4.33 -5.54
C TRP A 274 10.26 -3.19 -5.79
N LEU A 275 10.63 -2.21 -6.63
CA LEU A 275 9.75 -1.11 -7.03
C LEU A 275 8.56 -1.58 -7.83
N ARG A 276 8.74 -2.46 -8.83
CA ARG A 276 7.63 -2.96 -9.66
C ARG A 276 6.60 -3.73 -8.84
N GLN A 277 7.02 -4.52 -7.85
CA GLN A 277 6.06 -5.18 -6.95
C GLN A 277 5.23 -4.20 -6.10
N ARG A 278 5.67 -2.95 -6.00
CA ARG A 278 5.09 -1.86 -5.20
C ARG A 278 4.55 -0.70 -6.02
N GLN A 279 4.54 -0.79 -7.34
CA GLN A 279 3.85 0.20 -8.17
C GLN A 279 2.43 -0.30 -8.48
N PRO A 280 1.44 0.60 -8.63
CA PRO A 280 0.13 0.19 -9.12
C PRO A 280 0.27 -0.42 -10.52
N SER A 281 -0.63 -1.32 -10.90
CA SER A 281 -0.62 -1.95 -12.22
C SER A 281 -0.66 -0.90 -13.34
N SER A 282 -0.13 -1.26 -14.52
CA SER A 282 0.12 -0.39 -15.69
C SER A 282 -1.06 0.49 -16.17
N SER A 283 -2.28 0.24 -15.70
CA SER A 283 -3.50 1.00 -15.97
C SER A 283 -3.66 2.27 -15.14
N ALA A 284 -2.97 2.39 -14.01
CA ALA A 284 -3.03 3.54 -13.13
C ALA A 284 -1.61 3.96 -12.78
N ALA A 285 -1.01 4.81 -13.62
CA ALA A 285 0.34 5.29 -13.36
C ALA A 285 0.31 6.20 -12.12
N ALA A 286 0.89 5.73 -11.00
CA ALA A 286 1.38 6.61 -9.94
C ALA A 286 2.61 7.37 -10.48
N SER A 287 2.35 8.28 -11.42
CA SER A 287 3.33 9.12 -12.11
C SER A 287 4.12 10.02 -11.15
N ASP A 288 3.63 10.18 -9.93
CA ASP A 288 4.23 11.00 -8.88
C ASP A 288 5.12 10.22 -7.89
N SER A 289 5.41 8.95 -8.18
CA SER A 289 6.25 8.07 -7.34
C SER A 289 7.64 7.82 -7.96
N VAL A 290 8.52 7.16 -7.20
CA VAL A 290 9.89 6.84 -7.62
C VAL A 290 9.88 5.77 -8.72
N ASN A 291 10.51 6.06 -9.85
CA ASN A 291 10.64 5.11 -10.97
C ASN A 291 12.01 4.41 -10.99
N GLY A 292 12.17 3.43 -11.90
CA GLY A 292 13.39 2.64 -12.00
C GLY A 292 14.64 3.44 -12.39
N PHE A 293 14.50 4.55 -13.14
CA PHE A 293 15.61 5.43 -13.47
C PHE A 293 16.08 6.20 -12.23
N GLN A 294 15.16 6.83 -11.50
CA GLN A 294 15.44 7.57 -10.27
C GLN A 294 16.11 6.67 -9.21
N ALA A 295 15.64 5.42 -9.09
CA ALA A 295 16.23 4.44 -8.18
C ALA A 295 17.66 4.04 -8.57
N THR A 296 17.94 3.93 -9.87
CA THR A 296 19.29 3.68 -10.39
C THR A 296 20.19 4.89 -10.17
N MET A 297 19.69 6.10 -10.39
CA MET A 297 20.42 7.34 -10.09
C MET A 297 20.75 7.46 -8.60
N LEU A 298 19.85 7.01 -7.72
CA LEU A 298 20.11 6.95 -6.29
C LEU A 298 21.22 5.93 -5.95
N MET A 299 21.23 4.77 -6.62
CA MET A 299 22.33 3.80 -6.47
C MET A 299 23.67 4.39 -6.93
N LEU A 300 23.68 5.12 -8.05
CA LEU A 300 24.86 5.85 -8.53
C LEU A 300 25.34 6.88 -7.50
N TYR A 301 24.42 7.61 -6.87
CA TYR A 301 24.74 8.54 -5.79
C TYR A 301 25.40 7.84 -4.60
N LEU A 302 24.90 6.67 -4.19
CA LEU A 302 25.47 5.92 -3.07
C LEU A 302 26.91 5.45 -3.35
N ILE A 303 27.23 5.09 -4.61
CA ILE A 303 28.61 4.78 -5.01
C ILE A 303 29.48 6.03 -4.99
N ARG A 304 29.05 7.12 -5.65
CA ARG A 304 29.85 8.35 -5.74
C ARG A 304 30.05 9.05 -4.39
N SER A 305 29.11 8.90 -3.46
CA SER A 305 29.22 9.39 -2.08
C SER A 305 30.09 8.51 -1.17
N GLY A 306 30.63 7.40 -1.69
CA GLY A 306 31.47 6.48 -0.94
C GLY A 306 30.71 5.61 0.08
N LYS A 307 29.38 5.62 0.07
CA LYS A 307 28.54 4.73 0.88
C LYS A 307 28.53 3.30 0.35
N LEU A 308 28.79 3.13 -0.94
CA LEU A 308 28.97 1.85 -1.62
C LEU A 308 30.31 1.83 -2.36
N SER A 309 30.94 0.67 -2.39
CA SER A 309 32.10 0.35 -3.23
C SER A 309 31.68 -0.52 -4.41
N TYR A 310 32.44 -0.50 -5.51
CA TYR A 310 32.29 -1.43 -6.64
C TYR A 310 32.40 -2.91 -6.23
N SER A 311 33.09 -3.20 -5.12
CA SER A 311 33.28 -4.54 -4.54
C SER A 311 32.19 -4.96 -3.56
N THR A 312 31.17 -4.13 -3.31
CA THR A 312 30.09 -4.44 -2.36
C THR A 312 29.22 -5.56 -2.91
N PRO A 313 28.91 -6.62 -2.13
CA PRO A 313 28.03 -7.68 -2.61
C PRO A 313 26.60 -7.18 -2.83
N VAL A 314 25.88 -7.85 -3.73
CA VAL A 314 24.56 -7.44 -4.23
C VAL A 314 23.53 -7.27 -3.11
N ASP A 315 23.46 -8.22 -2.19
CA ASP A 315 22.50 -8.19 -1.08
C ASP A 315 22.76 -7.00 -0.15
N ALA A 316 24.03 -6.68 0.11
CA ALA A 316 24.42 -5.51 0.90
C ALA A 316 24.08 -4.21 0.18
N MET A 317 24.31 -4.11 -1.14
CA MET A 317 23.91 -2.93 -1.93
C MET A 317 22.41 -2.67 -1.83
N VAL A 318 21.57 -3.72 -1.97
CA VAL A 318 20.11 -3.60 -1.85
C VAL A 318 19.68 -3.24 -0.44
N LYS A 319 20.26 -3.86 0.60
CA LYS A 319 19.99 -3.52 2.01
C LYS A 319 20.33 -2.06 2.32
N ILE A 320 21.48 -1.57 1.86
CA ILE A 320 21.92 -0.18 2.06
C ILE A 320 20.99 0.78 1.32
N TRP A 321 20.58 0.44 0.08
CA TRP A 321 19.63 1.25 -0.67
C TRP A 321 18.27 1.34 0.05
N LEU A 322 17.73 0.20 0.51
CA LEU A 322 16.47 0.17 1.28
C LEU A 322 16.59 0.98 2.56
N HIS A 323 17.68 0.80 3.32
CA HIS A 323 17.94 1.56 4.54
C HIS A 323 18.03 3.06 4.28
N PHE A 324 18.72 3.46 3.22
CA PHE A 324 18.82 4.87 2.84
C PHE A 324 17.44 5.46 2.54
N VAL A 325 16.61 4.79 1.74
CA VAL A 325 15.25 5.22 1.42
C VAL A 325 14.36 5.27 2.67
N ALA A 326 14.47 4.29 3.57
CA ALA A 326 13.66 4.21 4.77
C ALA A 326 13.95 5.28 5.82
N THR A 327 15.18 5.82 5.85
CA THR A 327 15.67 6.72 6.90
C THR A 327 15.91 8.16 6.42
N THR A 328 16.12 8.37 5.12
CA THR A 328 16.42 9.71 4.59
C THR A 328 15.14 10.48 4.31
N ASP A 329 15.01 11.67 4.91
CA ASP A 329 13.94 12.61 4.59
C ASP A 329 14.36 13.57 3.47
N LEU A 330 14.09 13.19 2.22
CA LEU A 330 14.33 14.02 1.05
C LEU A 330 13.33 15.19 0.90
N THR A 331 12.30 15.25 1.74
CA THR A 331 11.33 16.36 1.76
C THR A 331 11.84 17.54 2.58
N ALA A 332 12.74 17.27 3.54
CA ALA A 332 13.43 18.29 4.33
C ALA A 332 14.86 18.56 3.85
N THR A 333 15.57 17.51 3.42
CA THR A 333 17.01 17.60 3.07
C THR A 333 17.26 17.30 1.59
N PRO A 334 17.83 18.26 0.82
CA PRO A 334 18.08 18.07 -0.60
C PRO A 334 19.32 17.20 -0.81
N LEU A 335 19.28 16.34 -1.82
CA LEU A 335 20.39 15.49 -2.21
C LEU A 335 21.15 16.09 -3.39
N SER A 336 22.48 16.13 -3.31
CA SER A 336 23.36 16.55 -4.41
C SER A 336 24.57 15.64 -4.50
N PHE A 337 25.05 15.38 -5.72
CA PHE A 337 26.24 14.57 -5.92
C PHE A 337 27.48 15.27 -5.33
N PRO A 338 28.41 14.51 -4.74
CA PRO A 338 29.70 15.07 -4.33
C PRO A 338 30.49 15.52 -5.57
N PRO A 339 31.37 16.52 -5.43
CA PRO A 339 32.28 16.91 -6.50
C PRO A 339 33.17 15.72 -6.89
N LEU A 340 33.45 15.58 -8.18
CA LEU A 340 34.38 14.57 -8.69
C LEU A 340 35.75 14.80 -8.06
N LYS A 341 36.41 13.71 -7.61
CA LYS A 341 37.78 13.80 -7.09
C LYS A 341 38.73 14.12 -8.26
N PRO A 342 39.68 15.06 -8.09
CA PRO A 342 40.67 15.34 -9.13
C PRO A 342 41.47 14.07 -9.47
N GLY A 343 41.60 13.75 -10.77
CA GLY A 343 42.36 12.62 -11.28
C GLY A 343 41.62 11.29 -11.55
N GLN A 344 40.30 11.18 -11.33
CA GLN A 344 39.56 9.93 -11.59
C GLN A 344 38.79 9.87 -12.92
N ASP A 345 38.65 10.97 -13.67
CA ASP A 345 37.92 10.99 -14.97
C ASP A 345 38.44 12.11 -15.91
N GLU A 346 39.74 12.47 -15.87
CA GLU A 346 40.29 13.52 -16.76
C GLU A 346 40.39 13.09 -18.25
N GLU A 347 40.12 11.83 -18.57
CA GLU A 347 40.16 11.31 -19.95
C GLU A 347 38.82 11.34 -20.70
N HIS A 348 37.71 11.77 -20.08
CA HIS A 348 36.40 11.84 -20.75
C HIS A 348 36.07 13.27 -21.18
N ASP A 349 36.14 13.51 -22.50
CA ASP A 349 35.77 14.72 -23.26
C ASP A 349 35.27 15.91 -22.41
N GLU A 350 36.16 16.87 -22.14
CA GLU A 350 35.86 18.19 -21.56
C GLU A 350 34.71 18.93 -22.31
N ASN A 351 34.42 18.49 -23.54
CA ASN A 351 33.44 19.10 -24.41
C ASN A 351 31.97 18.76 -24.08
N ASP A 352 31.64 17.65 -23.42
CA ASP A 352 30.24 17.15 -23.41
C ASP A 352 29.56 17.05 -22.03
N HIS A 353 30.31 17.26 -20.94
CA HIS A 353 29.76 17.13 -19.57
C HIS A 353 29.09 18.38 -19.02
N GLY A 354 29.29 19.54 -19.65
CA GLY A 354 28.92 20.82 -19.05
C GLY A 354 29.71 21.10 -17.78
N VAL A 355 29.96 22.38 -17.50
CA VAL A 355 30.62 22.77 -16.25
C VAL A 355 29.78 22.28 -15.07
N VAL A 356 30.32 21.34 -14.28
CA VAL A 356 29.72 20.87 -13.02
C VAL A 356 29.52 22.07 -12.11
N VAL A 357 28.27 22.35 -11.74
CA VAL A 357 27.95 23.47 -10.87
C VAL A 357 27.75 22.92 -9.47
N VAL A 358 28.67 23.25 -8.57
CA VAL A 358 28.44 23.03 -7.14
C VAL A 358 27.34 24.02 -6.71
N PRO A 359 26.15 23.55 -6.31
CA PRO A 359 25.05 24.45 -6.03
C PRO A 359 25.35 25.25 -4.77
N THR A 360 25.23 26.58 -4.85
CA THR A 360 25.34 27.46 -3.68
C THR A 360 24.18 27.19 -2.71
N PRO A 361 24.29 27.55 -1.42
CA PRO A 361 23.17 27.44 -0.48
C PRO A 361 21.90 28.16 -0.98
N THR A 362 22.07 29.30 -1.64
CA THR A 362 20.99 30.06 -2.29
C THR A 362 20.37 29.31 -3.48
N GLY A 363 21.19 28.63 -4.29
CA GLY A 363 20.72 27.78 -5.39
C GLY A 363 19.90 26.59 -4.88
N LEU A 364 20.39 25.89 -3.85
CA LEU A 364 19.67 24.78 -3.21
C LEU A 364 18.33 25.24 -2.63
N SER A 365 18.29 26.40 -1.97
CA SER A 365 17.05 26.97 -1.44
C SER A 365 16.01 27.22 -2.54
N ALA A 366 16.43 27.68 -3.72
CA ALA A 366 15.53 27.86 -4.85
C ALA A 366 14.92 26.54 -5.36
N PHE A 367 15.65 25.43 -5.30
CA PHE A 367 15.10 24.10 -5.62
C PHE A 367 14.11 23.63 -4.54
N GLN A 368 14.43 23.81 -3.26
CA GLN A 368 13.56 23.42 -2.15
C GLN A 368 12.25 24.21 -2.09
N GLN A 369 12.28 25.49 -2.50
CA GLN A 369 11.06 26.28 -2.64
C GLN A 369 10.20 25.85 -3.83
N ALA A 370 10.82 25.24 -4.85
CA ALA A 370 10.16 24.90 -6.11
C ALA A 370 9.61 23.47 -6.18
N PHE A 371 10.17 22.52 -5.42
CA PHE A 371 9.84 21.09 -5.50
C PHE A 371 9.72 20.46 -4.12
N ASP A 372 8.79 19.51 -3.99
CA ASP A 372 8.59 18.70 -2.78
C ASP A 372 9.80 17.82 -2.42
N VAL A 373 10.49 17.30 -3.44
CA VAL A 373 11.61 16.37 -3.29
C VAL A 373 12.74 16.84 -4.21
N VAL A 374 13.92 17.07 -3.63
CA VAL A 374 15.08 17.60 -4.36
C VAL A 374 16.20 16.56 -4.38
N PHE A 375 16.46 16.01 -5.56
CA PHE A 375 17.64 15.20 -5.85
C PHE A 375 18.31 15.72 -7.11
N LEU A 376 19.38 16.48 -6.94
CA LEU A 376 20.15 17.05 -8.04
C LEU A 376 21.01 16.00 -8.70
N ASP A 377 21.06 16.06 -10.03
CA ASP A 377 21.90 15.23 -10.87
C ASP A 377 23.40 15.56 -10.73
N PRO A 378 24.32 14.78 -11.35
CA PRO A 378 25.75 15.06 -11.29
C PRO A 378 26.16 16.45 -11.82
N SER A 379 25.37 17.06 -12.70
CA SER A 379 25.66 18.42 -13.19
C SER A 379 25.30 19.52 -12.17
N GLY A 380 24.46 19.19 -11.17
CA GLY A 380 23.93 20.12 -10.18
C GLY A 380 22.82 21.03 -10.70
N ARG A 381 22.28 20.78 -11.91
CA ARG A 381 21.34 21.68 -12.59
C ARG A 381 19.95 21.09 -12.74
N VAL A 382 19.81 19.77 -12.72
CA VAL A 382 18.54 19.08 -12.97
C VAL A 382 18.08 18.39 -11.70
N ASN A 383 16.83 18.63 -11.29
CA ASN A 383 16.21 17.83 -10.25
C ASN A 383 15.65 16.53 -10.87
N VAL A 384 16.30 15.41 -10.56
CA VAL A 384 15.91 14.05 -11.01
C VAL A 384 14.56 13.63 -10.42
N CYS A 385 14.20 14.18 -9.25
CA CYS A 385 12.95 13.91 -8.55
C CYS A 385 11.88 15.00 -8.79
N SER A 386 11.98 15.82 -9.84
CA SER A 386 11.07 16.95 -10.06
C SER A 386 9.58 16.59 -10.16
N ARG A 387 9.25 15.34 -10.50
CA ARG A 387 7.88 14.82 -10.58
C ARG A 387 7.46 14.00 -9.36
N VAL A 388 8.39 13.68 -8.47
CA VAL A 388 8.10 12.90 -7.26
C VAL A 388 7.42 13.81 -6.26
N SER A 389 6.17 13.51 -5.90
CA SER A 389 5.46 14.28 -4.89
C SER A 389 5.94 13.92 -3.48
N LYS A 390 5.69 14.81 -2.51
CA LYS A 390 5.91 14.51 -1.09
C LYS A 390 5.19 13.22 -0.68
N SER A 391 3.94 13.05 -1.11
CA SER A 391 3.15 11.86 -0.79
C SER A 391 3.76 10.58 -1.41
N GLY A 392 4.24 10.66 -2.65
CA GLY A 392 4.89 9.55 -3.35
C GLY A 392 6.19 9.09 -2.70
N TRP A 393 7.02 10.02 -2.23
CA TRP A 393 8.24 9.69 -1.48
C TRP A 393 7.93 9.04 -0.13
N LEU A 394 6.99 9.60 0.64
CA LEU A 394 6.61 9.06 1.95
C LEU A 394 6.00 7.66 1.86
N GLU A 395 5.28 7.34 0.77
CA GLU A 395 4.81 5.97 0.52
C GLU A 395 5.99 4.99 0.33
N ILE A 396 6.94 5.33 -0.53
CA ILE A 396 8.11 4.49 -0.81
C ILE A 396 8.99 4.33 0.44
N GLN A 397 9.17 5.40 1.21
CA GLN A 397 9.87 5.37 2.48
C GLN A 397 9.20 4.41 3.47
N TRP A 398 7.88 4.48 3.63
CA TRP A 398 7.14 3.55 4.49
C TRP A 398 7.27 2.10 4.01
N LEU A 399 7.17 1.83 2.71
CA LEU A 399 7.35 0.48 2.15
C LEU A 399 8.78 -0.05 2.34
N ALA A 400 9.79 0.83 2.30
CA ALA A 400 11.16 0.48 2.61
C ALA A 400 11.34 0.13 4.10
N GLN A 401 10.72 0.89 5.01
CA GLN A 401 10.71 0.58 6.45
C GLN A 401 10.09 -0.79 6.74
N GLN A 402 8.98 -1.13 6.09
CA GLN A 402 8.38 -2.48 6.20
C GLN A 402 9.33 -3.56 5.65
N SER A 403 10.03 -3.29 4.55
CA SER A 403 10.96 -4.26 3.97
C SER A 403 12.16 -4.52 4.90
N ILE A 404 12.64 -3.49 5.62
CA ILE A 404 13.75 -3.59 6.57
C ILE A 404 13.37 -4.32 7.86
N SER A 405 12.12 -4.26 8.29
CA SER A 405 11.68 -5.03 9.46
C SER A 405 11.51 -6.52 9.16
N ILE A 406 11.30 -6.88 7.89
CA ILE A 406 11.06 -8.25 7.44
C ILE A 406 12.36 -8.94 6.99
N LEU A 407 13.19 -8.28 6.17
CA LEU A 407 14.35 -8.88 5.53
C LEU A 407 15.38 -9.52 6.51
N PRO A 408 15.63 -8.98 7.72
CA PRO A 408 16.54 -9.59 8.70
C PRO A 408 16.09 -10.95 9.22
N LYS A 409 14.80 -11.32 9.06
CA LYS A 409 14.32 -12.66 9.44
C LYS A 409 14.98 -13.77 8.61
N ALA A 410 15.44 -13.44 7.41
CA ALA A 410 16.19 -14.34 6.52
C ALA A 410 15.52 -15.70 6.28
N THR A 411 14.18 -15.71 6.20
CA THR A 411 13.39 -16.89 5.84
C THR A 411 12.93 -16.82 4.38
N ALA A 412 12.51 -17.96 3.83
CA ALA A 412 11.96 -18.02 2.47
C ALA A 412 10.76 -17.07 2.31
N ASP A 413 9.88 -17.07 3.31
CA ASP A 413 8.71 -16.21 3.38
C ASP A 413 9.09 -14.72 3.44
N ALA A 414 10.10 -14.35 4.24
CA ALA A 414 10.57 -12.95 4.31
C ALA A 414 11.06 -12.44 2.95
N PHE A 415 11.83 -13.26 2.22
CA PHE A 415 12.28 -12.92 0.86
C PHE A 415 11.09 -12.82 -0.11
N HIS A 416 10.15 -13.75 -0.04
CA HIS A 416 8.94 -13.75 -0.85
C HIS A 416 8.12 -12.47 -0.62
N GLN A 417 7.89 -12.07 0.64
CA GLN A 417 7.18 -10.84 0.99
C GLN A 417 7.84 -9.56 0.45
N VAL A 418 9.19 -9.54 0.37
CA VAL A 418 9.95 -8.37 -0.06
C VAL A 418 10.05 -8.27 -1.59
N PHE A 419 10.39 -9.35 -2.30
CA PHE A 419 10.74 -9.32 -3.73
C PHE A 419 9.75 -9.98 -4.68
N LEU A 420 8.93 -10.92 -4.20
CA LEU A 420 8.04 -11.72 -5.05
C LEU A 420 6.57 -11.28 -4.92
N GLN A 421 6.16 -10.92 -3.70
CA GLN A 421 4.79 -10.54 -3.41
C GLN A 421 4.45 -9.17 -4.03
N ARG A 422 3.45 -9.17 -4.93
CA ARG A 422 2.79 -7.93 -5.35
C ARG A 422 2.03 -7.31 -4.19
N HIS A 423 2.41 -6.08 -3.85
CA HIS A 423 1.69 -5.22 -2.92
C HIS A 423 0.68 -4.42 -3.72
N SER A 424 -0.56 -4.87 -3.89
CA SER A 424 -1.56 -4.09 -4.64
C SER A 424 -1.86 -2.75 -3.94
N PHE A 425 -2.02 -1.65 -4.68
CA PHE A 425 -2.50 -0.37 -4.12
C PHE A 425 -3.78 -0.58 -3.29
N TRP A 426 -4.67 -1.43 -3.78
CA TRP A 426 -5.97 -1.79 -3.20
C TRP A 426 -5.91 -2.65 -1.94
N ALA A 427 -4.72 -2.95 -1.43
CA ALA A 427 -4.52 -3.71 -0.20
C ALA A 427 -3.58 -3.02 0.81
N ARG A 428 -3.14 -1.79 0.53
CA ARG A 428 -2.17 -1.06 1.37
C ARG A 428 -2.80 -0.12 2.38
N PHE A 429 -3.95 0.44 2.04
CA PHE A 429 -4.61 1.51 2.79
C PHE A 429 -5.82 1.00 3.55
N ASP A 430 -6.21 1.76 4.57
CA ASP A 430 -7.34 1.44 5.44
C ASP A 430 -8.67 1.92 4.82
N GLU A 431 -8.65 3.04 4.10
CA GLU A 431 -9.83 3.58 3.45
C GLU A 431 -9.51 4.05 2.03
N TYR A 432 -10.43 3.79 1.10
CA TYR A 432 -10.39 4.31 -0.27
C TYR A 432 -11.55 5.26 -0.49
N ILE A 433 -11.26 6.47 -0.98
CA ILE A 433 -12.28 7.45 -1.34
C ILE A 433 -12.21 7.68 -2.85
N TRP A 434 -13.32 7.46 -3.54
CA TRP A 434 -13.45 7.69 -4.97
C TRP A 434 -14.06 9.07 -5.20
N VAL A 435 -13.33 9.93 -5.92
CA VAL A 435 -13.70 11.30 -6.25
C VAL A 435 -13.89 11.39 -7.75
N PRO A 436 -15.14 11.45 -8.26
CA PRO A 436 -15.39 11.67 -9.68
C PRO A 436 -14.92 13.06 -10.11
N VAL A 437 -14.17 13.12 -11.22
CA VAL A 437 -13.58 14.36 -11.72
C VAL A 437 -13.88 14.60 -13.19
N SER A 438 -13.86 15.86 -13.61
CA SER A 438 -14.01 16.24 -15.01
C SER A 438 -13.09 17.42 -15.34
N THR A 439 -12.62 17.49 -16.59
CA THR A 439 -11.76 18.58 -17.05
C THR A 439 -12.59 19.85 -17.27
N SER A 440 -12.39 20.85 -16.41
CA SER A 440 -13.09 22.14 -16.41
C SER A 440 -12.13 23.33 -16.60
N SER A 441 -12.65 24.56 -16.65
CA SER A 441 -11.85 25.82 -16.63
C SER A 441 -11.03 25.99 -15.35
N THR A 442 -11.48 25.43 -14.23
CA THR A 442 -10.74 25.49 -12.96
C THR A 442 -9.58 24.51 -12.99
N THR A 443 -9.77 23.37 -13.66
CA THR A 443 -8.70 22.40 -13.91
C THR A 443 -7.59 23.00 -14.78
N SER A 444 -7.92 23.83 -15.78
CA SER A 444 -6.91 24.49 -16.60
C SER A 444 -6.11 25.54 -15.82
N THR A 445 -6.74 26.28 -14.91
CA THR A 445 -6.05 27.21 -13.99
C THR A 445 -5.10 26.49 -13.03
N ILE A 446 -5.50 25.35 -12.48
CA ILE A 446 -4.63 24.53 -11.61
C ILE A 446 -3.45 23.97 -12.41
N SER A 447 -3.73 23.43 -13.60
CA SER A 447 -2.72 22.89 -14.51
C SER A 447 -1.69 23.93 -14.93
N SER A 448 -2.13 25.18 -15.20
CA SER A 448 -1.22 26.26 -15.58
C SER A 448 -0.36 26.72 -14.40
N ARG A 449 -0.93 26.85 -13.19
CA ARG A 449 -0.19 27.18 -11.96
C ARG A 449 0.87 26.13 -11.64
N LEU A 450 0.53 24.85 -11.71
CA LEU A 450 1.43 23.72 -11.45
C LEU A 450 2.33 23.36 -12.64
N GLN A 451 2.14 24.00 -13.80
CA GLN A 451 2.93 23.82 -15.02
C GLN A 451 2.99 22.37 -15.49
N THR A 452 1.87 21.65 -15.36
CA THR A 452 1.74 20.24 -15.69
C THR A 452 0.37 19.94 -16.31
N THR A 453 0.13 18.70 -16.76
CA THR A 453 -1.17 18.31 -17.33
C THR A 453 -2.24 18.17 -16.26
N ALA A 454 -3.51 18.30 -16.65
CA ALA A 454 -4.66 18.12 -15.76
C ALA A 454 -4.63 16.77 -15.02
N ASP A 455 -4.18 15.71 -15.70
CA ASP A 455 -4.10 14.36 -15.16
C ASP A 455 -3.09 14.22 -14.01
N LEU A 456 -2.09 15.10 -13.94
CA LEU A 456 -1.10 15.14 -12.87
C LEU A 456 -1.46 16.22 -11.82
N ALA A 457 -1.93 17.37 -12.28
CA ALA A 457 -2.24 18.53 -11.45
C ALA A 457 -3.42 18.25 -10.51
N LEU A 458 -4.50 17.67 -11.04
CA LEU A 458 -5.74 17.51 -10.28
C LEU A 458 -5.61 16.49 -9.14
N PRO A 459 -5.04 15.28 -9.33
CA PRO A 459 -4.82 14.35 -8.22
C PRO A 459 -3.92 14.94 -7.13
N GLN A 460 -2.89 15.70 -7.49
CA GLN A 460 -1.99 16.37 -6.55
C GLN A 460 -2.72 17.45 -5.74
N GLU A 461 -3.53 18.28 -6.38
CA GLU A 461 -4.27 19.34 -5.69
C GLU A 461 -5.35 18.76 -4.76
N VAL A 462 -6.09 17.74 -5.22
CA VAL A 462 -7.08 17.01 -4.41
C VAL A 462 -6.39 16.40 -3.18
N GLN A 463 -5.24 15.74 -3.38
CA GLN A 463 -4.43 15.19 -2.30
C GLN A 463 -4.00 16.27 -1.30
N HIS A 464 -3.52 17.43 -1.78
CA HIS A 464 -3.04 18.51 -0.93
C HIS A 464 -4.15 19.08 -0.04
N VAL A 465 -5.32 19.38 -0.62
CA VAL A 465 -6.49 19.88 0.11
C VAL A 465 -6.95 18.86 1.15
N VAL A 466 -7.07 17.59 0.77
CA VAL A 466 -7.53 16.52 1.67
C VAL A 466 -6.52 16.24 2.78
N ALA A 467 -5.23 16.21 2.48
CA ALA A 467 -4.19 16.02 3.50
C ALA A 467 -4.16 17.17 4.51
N LYS A 468 -4.36 18.41 4.06
CA LYS A 468 -4.49 19.57 4.96
C LYS A 468 -5.74 19.49 5.83
N ALA A 469 -6.86 19.02 5.28
CA ALA A 469 -8.12 18.89 6.00
C ALA A 469 -8.11 17.76 7.05
N LEU A 470 -7.51 16.62 6.71
CA LEU A 470 -7.43 15.46 7.60
C LEU A 470 -6.34 15.60 8.66
N GLY A 471 -5.23 16.31 8.36
CA GLY A 471 -4.15 16.54 9.31
C GLY A 471 -3.61 15.24 9.93
N ASP A 472 -3.56 15.18 11.25
CA ASP A 472 -3.08 14.06 12.06
C ASP A 472 -4.08 12.90 12.24
N ARG A 473 -5.28 12.99 11.61
CA ARG A 473 -6.22 11.87 11.49
C ARG A 473 -5.70 10.75 10.59
N VAL A 474 -4.74 11.07 9.72
CA VAL A 474 -4.14 10.14 8.76
C VAL A 474 -2.62 10.20 8.83
N HIS A 475 -1.97 9.06 8.68
CA HIS A 475 -0.52 8.99 8.46
C HIS A 475 -0.14 9.33 7.02
N ARG A 476 -0.99 8.98 6.05
CA ARG A 476 -0.72 9.14 4.61
C ARG A 476 -2.01 9.33 3.82
N VAL A 477 -1.94 10.15 2.78
CA VAL A 477 -2.97 10.32 1.74
C VAL A 477 -2.29 10.12 0.38
N ARG A 478 -2.64 9.04 -0.34
CA ARG A 478 -2.07 8.74 -1.66
C ARG A 478 -3.11 8.85 -2.77
N PRO A 479 -2.90 9.75 -3.75
CA PRO A 479 -3.79 9.91 -4.88
C PRO A 479 -3.42 8.94 -6.00
N LEU A 480 -4.43 8.51 -6.73
CA LEU A 480 -4.32 7.72 -7.94
C LEU A 480 -5.30 8.26 -8.98
N GLY A 481 -4.78 8.74 -10.11
CA GLY A 481 -5.60 9.14 -11.26
C GLY A 481 -6.05 7.90 -12.04
N ILE A 482 -7.35 7.80 -12.31
CA ILE A 482 -7.92 6.68 -13.06
C ILE A 482 -8.35 7.16 -14.45
N LEU A 483 -7.77 6.52 -15.47
CA LEU A 483 -8.14 6.71 -16.87
C LEU A 483 -9.36 5.84 -17.22
N PRO A 484 -10.20 6.27 -18.19
CA PRO A 484 -11.36 5.49 -18.64
C PRO A 484 -10.98 4.13 -19.21
N THR A 485 -9.82 4.03 -19.86
CA THR A 485 -9.27 2.79 -20.40
C THR A 485 -8.01 2.39 -19.63
N PRO A 486 -7.78 1.08 -19.42
CA PRO A 486 -6.63 0.59 -18.65
C PRO A 486 -5.29 0.73 -19.38
N SER A 487 -5.26 1.37 -20.56
CA SER A 487 -4.03 1.63 -21.30
C SER A 487 -3.63 3.09 -21.14
N SER A 488 -2.43 3.33 -20.64
CA SER A 488 -1.82 4.66 -20.58
C SER A 488 -1.28 5.13 -21.94
N SER A 489 -1.44 4.34 -23.01
CA SER A 489 -1.04 4.70 -24.37
C SER A 489 -2.23 5.11 -25.24
N TRP A 490 -2.04 6.06 -26.15
CA TRP A 490 -3.05 6.49 -27.12
C TRP A 490 -2.54 6.41 -28.56
N LEU A 491 -3.46 6.50 -29.53
CA LEU A 491 -3.09 6.58 -30.94
C LEU A 491 -2.69 8.02 -31.31
N VAL A 492 -1.85 8.15 -32.33
CA VAL A 492 -1.44 9.47 -32.85
C VAL A 492 -2.66 10.26 -33.41
N THR A 493 -3.70 9.54 -33.80
CA THR A 493 -4.98 10.05 -34.33
C THR A 493 -6.03 10.33 -33.25
N GLU A 494 -5.74 10.06 -31.97
CA GLU A 494 -6.66 10.24 -30.85
C GLU A 494 -6.07 11.23 -29.85
N SER A 495 -6.89 12.09 -29.25
CA SER A 495 -6.43 12.98 -28.18
C SER A 495 -5.89 12.18 -26.97
N PRO A 496 -4.94 12.74 -26.20
CA PRO A 496 -4.47 12.10 -24.98
C PRO A 496 -5.62 11.76 -24.02
N PRO A 497 -5.58 10.60 -23.34
CA PRO A 497 -6.64 10.18 -22.45
C PRO A 497 -6.61 11.02 -21.17
N THR A 498 -7.77 11.52 -20.75
CA THR A 498 -7.91 12.32 -19.53
C THR A 498 -8.48 11.50 -18.39
N ILE A 499 -8.06 11.78 -17.16
CA ILE A 499 -8.63 11.14 -15.97
C ILE A 499 -10.11 11.49 -15.80
N HIS A 500 -10.89 10.52 -15.30
CA HIS A 500 -12.31 10.72 -14.97
C HIS A 500 -12.61 10.51 -13.49
N LYS A 501 -11.64 9.98 -12.73
CA LYS A 501 -11.77 9.71 -11.30
C LYS A 501 -10.41 9.85 -10.62
N VAL A 502 -10.39 10.44 -9.44
CA VAL A 502 -9.25 10.42 -8.52
C VAL A 502 -9.61 9.52 -7.36
N VAL A 503 -8.71 8.61 -7.01
CA VAL A 503 -8.88 7.73 -5.84
C VAL A 503 -7.85 8.12 -4.79
N LEU A 504 -8.30 8.25 -3.54
CA LEU A 504 -7.44 8.53 -2.40
C LEU A 504 -7.34 7.27 -1.54
N GLY A 505 -6.13 6.73 -1.38
CA GLY A 505 -5.81 5.73 -0.37
C GLY A 505 -5.37 6.40 0.92
N LEU A 506 -6.07 6.13 2.03
CA LEU A 506 -5.83 6.73 3.34
C LEU A 506 -5.25 5.69 4.31
N GLY A 507 -4.10 6.01 4.91
CA GLY A 507 -3.61 5.27 6.09
C GLY A 507 -4.08 6.00 7.34
N LEU A 508 -5.03 5.43 8.08
CA LEU A 508 -5.67 6.11 9.22
C LEU A 508 -4.76 6.08 10.45
N ASN A 509 -4.84 7.13 11.26
CA ASN A 509 -4.24 7.16 12.60
C ASN A 509 -5.28 6.68 13.63
N PRO A 510 -5.11 5.52 14.28
CA PRO A 510 -6.10 4.98 15.24
C PRO A 510 -6.50 5.96 16.34
N GLU A 511 -5.55 6.78 16.82
CA GLU A 511 -5.76 7.65 17.97
C GLU A 511 -6.65 8.85 17.63
N ASN A 512 -6.55 9.33 16.38
CA ASN A 512 -7.12 10.62 15.98
C ASN A 512 -8.20 10.51 14.90
N ALA A 513 -8.25 9.43 14.12
CA ALA A 513 -9.08 9.34 12.91
C ALA A 513 -10.56 9.66 13.15
N HIS A 514 -11.11 9.19 14.27
CA HIS A 514 -12.55 9.25 14.59
C HIS A 514 -12.92 10.33 15.61
N ARG A 515 -12.03 11.28 15.92
CA ARG A 515 -12.36 12.35 16.88
C ARG A 515 -13.49 13.23 16.34
N ILE A 516 -14.39 13.65 17.22
CA ILE A 516 -15.58 14.45 16.87
C ILE A 516 -15.23 15.92 16.60
N VAL A 517 -14.15 16.43 17.20
CA VAL A 517 -13.79 17.86 17.13
C VAL A 517 -12.37 18.03 16.63
N ASP A 518 -12.19 18.88 15.61
CA ASP A 518 -10.89 19.39 15.18
C ASP A 518 -10.66 20.77 15.80
N LYS A 519 -9.65 20.87 16.67
CA LYS A 519 -9.23 22.16 17.24
C LYS A 519 -8.37 22.91 16.24
N GLY A 520 -8.73 24.16 15.97
CA GLY A 520 -7.97 25.12 15.20
C GLY A 520 -7.15 26.07 16.09
N PRO A 521 -6.70 27.21 15.54
CA PRO A 521 -5.93 28.21 16.26
C PRO A 521 -6.78 28.97 17.29
N GLU A 522 -6.10 29.59 18.26
CA GLU A 522 -6.73 30.49 19.24
C GLU A 522 -7.41 31.68 18.58
N ALA A 523 -8.57 32.08 19.09
CA ALA A 523 -9.35 33.18 18.53
C ALA A 523 -8.60 34.52 18.53
N ASP A 524 -7.66 34.70 19.47
CA ASP A 524 -6.84 35.90 19.58
C ASP A 524 -5.77 35.98 18.49
N ASN A 525 -5.37 34.84 17.91
CA ASN A 525 -4.48 34.80 16.74
C ASN A 525 -5.29 35.06 15.46
N LYS A 526 -5.59 36.34 15.23
CA LYS A 526 -6.45 36.81 14.12
C LYS A 526 -6.02 36.32 12.74
N ALA A 527 -4.71 36.18 12.49
CA ALA A 527 -4.18 35.78 11.20
C ALA A 527 -4.44 34.28 10.90
N ASP A 528 -4.10 33.41 11.86
CA ASP A 528 -4.32 31.98 11.71
C ASP A 528 -5.81 31.63 11.77
N ALA A 529 -6.58 32.31 12.63
CA ALA A 529 -8.03 32.17 12.69
C ALA A 529 -8.71 32.60 11.37
N ALA A 530 -8.25 33.67 10.72
CA ALA A 530 -8.76 34.06 9.40
C ALA A 530 -8.43 33.01 8.33
N THR A 531 -7.21 32.46 8.37
CA THR A 531 -6.80 31.39 7.44
C THR A 531 -7.61 30.11 7.64
N PHE A 532 -7.88 29.75 8.90
CA PHE A 532 -8.70 28.60 9.27
C PHE A 532 -10.15 28.77 8.79
N ARG A 533 -10.77 29.93 9.05
CA ARG A 533 -12.13 30.25 8.56
C ARG A 533 -12.20 30.30 7.04
N ALA A 534 -11.18 30.83 6.37
CA ALA A 534 -11.14 30.85 4.90
C ALA A 534 -11.07 29.43 4.29
N PHE A 535 -10.37 28.51 4.96
CA PHE A 535 -10.25 27.11 4.54
C PHE A 535 -11.53 26.30 4.83
N TRP A 536 -12.03 26.34 6.06
CA TRP A 536 -13.19 25.56 6.50
C TRP A 536 -14.55 26.22 6.20
N LYS A 537 -14.55 27.47 5.75
CA LYS A 537 -15.73 28.24 5.34
C LYS A 537 -16.87 28.13 6.36
N SER A 538 -18.01 27.61 5.95
CA SER A 538 -19.22 27.50 6.78
C SER A 538 -19.13 26.46 7.90
N LYS A 539 -18.13 25.58 7.89
CA LYS A 539 -17.91 24.59 8.96
C LYS A 539 -17.03 25.10 10.10
N ALA A 540 -16.36 26.25 9.97
CA ALA A 540 -15.59 26.84 11.06
C ALA A 540 -16.51 27.52 12.07
N GLU A 541 -16.36 27.18 13.36
CA GLU A 541 -17.07 27.81 14.47
C GLU A 541 -16.13 28.15 15.64
N LEU A 542 -16.47 29.18 16.42
CA LEU A 542 -15.78 29.48 17.67
C LEU A 542 -16.33 28.61 18.79
N ARG A 543 -15.46 27.87 19.47
CA ARG A 543 -15.86 26.96 20.54
C ARG A 543 -15.04 27.17 21.80
N ARG A 544 -15.74 27.26 22.94
CA ARG A 544 -15.13 27.29 24.28
C ARG A 544 -14.97 25.88 24.83
N PHE A 545 -13.77 25.52 25.28
CA PHE A 545 -13.46 24.23 25.88
C PHE A 545 -13.51 24.28 27.41
N LYS A 546 -13.48 23.10 28.06
CA LYS A 546 -13.57 22.97 29.53
C LYS A 546 -12.39 23.62 30.26
N ASP A 547 -11.25 23.76 29.58
CA ASP A 547 -10.06 24.47 30.06
C ASP A 547 -10.18 26.01 29.97
N GLY A 548 -11.31 26.53 29.45
CA GLY A 548 -11.57 27.95 29.28
C GLY A 548 -11.04 28.54 27.97
N SER A 549 -10.27 27.77 27.18
CA SER A 549 -9.76 28.22 25.88
C SER A 549 -10.89 28.46 24.88
N ILE A 550 -10.76 29.51 24.07
CA ILE A 550 -11.66 29.82 22.96
C ILE A 550 -10.84 29.72 21.67
N VAL A 551 -11.16 28.72 20.86
CA VAL A 551 -10.44 28.43 19.61
C VAL A 551 -11.43 28.32 18.46
N GLU A 552 -10.95 28.55 17.25
CA GLU A 552 -11.67 28.10 16.05
C GLU A 552 -11.72 26.57 16.05
N ALA A 553 -12.82 25.97 15.62
CA ALA A 553 -13.01 24.53 15.62
C ALA A 553 -13.92 24.08 14.48
N VAL A 554 -13.85 22.77 14.17
CA VAL A 554 -14.82 22.07 13.30
C VAL A 554 -15.36 20.87 14.07
N VAL A 555 -16.66 20.64 13.96
CA VAL A 555 -17.39 19.63 14.74
C VAL A 555 -18.16 18.68 13.82
N TRP A 556 -18.06 17.39 14.14
CA TRP A 556 -18.60 16.27 13.37
C TRP A 556 -19.51 15.39 14.26
N ASP A 557 -20.50 15.98 14.91
CA ASP A 557 -21.49 15.29 15.74
C ASP A 557 -22.77 14.91 14.99
N ASP A 558 -22.86 15.30 13.71
CA ASP A 558 -23.95 15.02 12.78
C ASP A 558 -23.81 13.67 12.04
N VAL A 559 -22.66 13.00 12.18
CA VAL A 559 -22.34 11.75 11.49
C VAL A 559 -21.79 10.66 12.42
N PRO A 560 -21.98 9.37 12.10
CA PRO A 560 -21.32 8.27 12.81
C PRO A 560 -19.81 8.44 12.85
N THR A 561 -19.17 8.05 13.96
CA THR A 561 -17.73 8.27 14.17
C THR A 561 -16.86 7.59 13.09
N SER A 562 -17.31 6.44 12.59
CA SER A 562 -16.69 5.68 11.51
C SER A 562 -16.71 6.42 10.15
N GLN A 563 -17.61 7.38 9.96
CA GLN A 563 -17.81 8.13 8.70
C GLN A 563 -17.23 9.54 8.74
N ILE A 564 -16.66 9.99 9.86
CA ILE A 564 -16.12 11.36 10.00
C ILE A 564 -15.05 11.65 8.92
N VAL A 565 -14.15 10.71 8.66
CA VAL A 565 -13.07 10.88 7.67
C VAL A 565 -13.63 11.08 6.25
N SER A 566 -14.57 10.23 5.83
CA SER A 566 -15.22 10.38 4.52
C SER A 566 -16.05 11.66 4.43
N GLN A 567 -16.69 12.05 5.53
CA GLN A 567 -17.48 13.27 5.63
C GLN A 567 -16.63 14.54 5.52
N ILE A 568 -15.42 14.56 6.11
CA ILE A 568 -14.45 15.65 5.93
C ILE A 568 -14.16 15.84 4.44
N VAL A 569 -13.89 14.75 3.71
CA VAL A 569 -13.56 14.81 2.28
C VAL A 569 -14.74 15.28 1.44
N ARG A 570 -15.96 14.77 1.72
CA ARG A 570 -17.21 15.22 1.09
C ARG A 570 -17.49 16.70 1.31
N THR A 571 -17.06 17.25 2.43
CA THR A 571 -17.31 18.65 2.77
C THR A 571 -16.24 19.59 2.20
N ILE A 572 -14.95 19.21 2.31
CA ILE A 572 -13.85 20.11 1.95
C ILE A 572 -13.65 20.23 0.44
N LEU A 573 -13.89 19.16 -0.34
CA LEU A 573 -13.67 19.21 -1.78
C LEU A 573 -14.62 20.20 -2.49
N PRO A 574 -15.94 20.21 -2.23
CA PRO A 574 -16.83 21.24 -2.78
C PRO A 574 -16.51 22.67 -2.35
N PHE A 575 -15.77 22.86 -1.25
CA PHE A 575 -15.31 24.19 -0.84
C PHE A 575 -14.13 24.68 -1.68
N HIS A 576 -13.27 23.80 -2.17
CA HIS A 576 -12.04 24.19 -2.88
C HIS A 576 -12.09 23.94 -4.40
N PHE A 577 -13.07 23.19 -4.88
CA PHE A 577 -13.25 22.86 -6.28
C PHE A 577 -14.68 23.17 -6.72
N ASP A 578 -14.84 23.66 -7.96
CA ASP A 578 -16.15 23.85 -8.55
C ASP A 578 -16.81 22.49 -8.84
N GLN A 579 -18.16 22.44 -8.76
CA GLN A 579 -18.93 21.23 -9.04
C GLN A 579 -18.70 20.66 -10.44
N SER A 580 -18.27 21.49 -11.40
CA SER A 580 -17.88 21.05 -12.76
C SER A 580 -16.56 20.27 -12.80
N SER A 581 -15.72 20.41 -11.78
CA SER A 581 -14.39 19.78 -11.69
C SER A 581 -14.43 18.56 -10.79
N VAL A 582 -15.12 18.67 -9.66
CA VAL A 582 -15.28 17.61 -8.64
C VAL A 582 -16.75 17.48 -8.28
N HIS A 583 -17.32 16.30 -8.49
CA HIS A 583 -18.73 16.02 -8.19
C HIS A 583 -18.88 15.58 -6.74
N GLY A 584 -19.00 16.54 -5.83
CA GLY A 584 -19.03 16.33 -4.37
C GLY A 584 -20.04 15.28 -3.90
N ASP A 585 -21.27 15.34 -4.41
CA ASP A 585 -22.36 14.43 -4.01
C ASP A 585 -22.13 12.98 -4.44
N ALA A 586 -21.25 12.76 -5.42
CA ALA A 586 -20.90 11.44 -5.94
C ALA A 586 -19.63 10.85 -5.29
N ILE A 587 -19.09 11.50 -4.24
CA ILE A 587 -17.94 10.99 -3.49
C ILE A 587 -18.38 9.82 -2.60
N VAL A 588 -17.72 8.67 -2.78
CA VAL A 588 -18.00 7.43 -2.03
C VAL A 588 -16.76 6.98 -1.27
N SER A 589 -16.95 6.46 -0.06
CA SER A 589 -15.91 5.81 0.74
C SER A 589 -16.13 4.31 0.81
N SER A 590 -15.02 3.58 0.89
CA SER A 590 -15.04 2.13 1.11
C SER A 590 -15.60 1.76 2.49
N ASN A 591 -15.53 2.68 3.45
CA ASN A 591 -15.96 2.47 4.84
C ASN A 591 -17.44 2.82 5.09
N ASP A 592 -18.14 3.45 4.14
CA ASP A 592 -19.58 3.74 4.27
C ASP A 592 -20.43 2.45 4.39
N THR A 593 -19.86 1.31 4.00
CA THR A 593 -20.57 0.02 3.90
C THR A 593 -20.76 -0.70 5.23
N TRP A 594 -20.07 -0.31 6.31
CA TRP A 594 -20.09 -1.02 7.59
C TRP A 594 -20.39 -0.09 8.77
N ASN A 595 -21.51 -0.30 9.45
CA ASN A 595 -21.90 0.45 10.65
C ASN A 595 -21.79 -0.42 11.91
N ASP A 596 -20.75 -0.21 12.72
CA ASP A 596 -20.54 -0.94 13.99
C ASP A 596 -21.33 -0.36 15.17
N ASP A 597 -21.79 0.89 15.09
CA ASP A 597 -22.39 1.61 16.21
C ASP A 597 -23.70 0.95 16.70
N ALA A 598 -24.33 0.12 15.86
CA ALA A 598 -25.51 -0.67 16.21
C ALA A 598 -25.24 -1.88 17.12
N TYR A 599 -23.98 -2.31 17.29
CA TYR A 599 -23.67 -3.51 18.06
C TYR A 599 -23.52 -3.21 19.56
N SER A 600 -24.61 -3.43 20.31
CA SER A 600 -24.69 -3.20 21.76
C SER A 600 -24.66 -4.49 22.57
N VAL A 601 -23.83 -4.49 23.62
CA VAL A 601 -23.70 -5.58 24.61
C VAL A 601 -24.31 -5.22 25.97
N ALA A 602 -24.78 -3.98 26.12
CA ALA A 602 -25.28 -3.46 27.39
C ALA A 602 -26.46 -4.26 28.00
N PRO A 603 -27.41 -4.82 27.22
CA PRO A 603 -28.43 -5.70 27.77
C PRO A 603 -27.85 -6.97 28.43
N LEU A 604 -26.91 -7.64 27.76
CA LEU A 604 -26.24 -8.84 28.26
C LEU A 604 -25.42 -8.53 29.51
N LEU A 605 -24.65 -7.43 29.51
CA LEU A 605 -23.85 -7.01 30.65
C LEU A 605 -24.70 -6.72 31.91
N ARG A 606 -25.90 -6.13 31.73
CA ARG A 606 -26.83 -5.91 32.85
C ARG A 606 -27.33 -7.23 33.44
N ALA A 607 -27.75 -8.17 32.58
CA ALA A 607 -28.19 -9.50 33.02
C ALA A 607 -27.05 -10.27 33.71
N TRP A 608 -25.85 -10.19 33.15
CA TRP A 608 -24.65 -10.79 33.71
C TRP A 608 -24.28 -10.20 35.08
N ALA A 609 -24.29 -8.88 35.24
CA ALA A 609 -24.00 -8.22 36.50
C ALA A 609 -24.97 -8.66 37.61
N THR A 610 -26.26 -8.80 37.29
CA THR A 610 -27.26 -9.34 38.20
C THR A 610 -26.91 -10.77 38.63
N LEU A 611 -26.61 -11.67 37.69
CA LEU A 611 -26.23 -13.05 38.01
C LEU A 611 -24.94 -13.11 38.83
N GLN A 612 -23.90 -12.40 38.40
CA GLN A 612 -22.59 -12.39 39.04
C GLN A 612 -22.66 -11.88 40.49
N SER A 613 -23.42 -10.83 40.75
CA SER A 613 -23.61 -10.30 42.10
C SER A 613 -24.31 -11.31 43.02
N ASN A 614 -25.37 -11.97 42.53
CA ASN A 614 -26.12 -12.94 43.33
C ASN A 614 -25.30 -14.21 43.64
N VAL A 615 -24.51 -14.70 42.68
CA VAL A 615 -23.61 -15.85 42.92
C VAL A 615 -22.50 -15.49 43.91
N ARG A 616 -21.93 -14.28 43.82
CA ARG A 616 -20.87 -13.83 44.74
C ARG A 616 -21.37 -13.50 46.15
N SER A 617 -22.66 -13.22 46.32
CA SER A 617 -23.28 -12.99 47.64
C SER A 617 -23.63 -14.27 48.39
N LEU A 618 -23.50 -15.45 47.77
CA LEU A 618 -23.71 -16.72 48.46
C LEU A 618 -22.63 -16.92 49.51
N ASP A 619 -23.05 -17.13 50.75
CA ASP A 619 -22.18 -17.34 51.91
C ASP A 619 -21.96 -18.83 52.20
N GLU A 620 -21.12 -19.12 53.19
CA GLU A 620 -20.79 -20.48 53.62
C GLU A 620 -22.01 -21.25 54.18
N SER A 621 -23.12 -20.56 54.46
CA SER A 621 -24.35 -21.22 54.92
C SER A 621 -25.09 -21.93 53.78
N VAL A 622 -24.86 -21.51 52.53
CA VAL A 622 -25.52 -22.04 51.33
C VAL A 622 -24.60 -22.98 50.55
N LEU A 623 -23.30 -22.65 50.44
CA LEU A 623 -22.33 -23.46 49.71
C LEU A 623 -21.15 -23.84 50.62
N PRO A 624 -20.69 -25.10 50.60
CA PRO A 624 -19.59 -25.56 51.45
C PRO A 624 -18.20 -25.06 51.00
N LEU A 625 -18.10 -24.47 49.81
CA LEU A 625 -16.87 -23.85 49.30
C LEU A 625 -17.20 -22.46 48.77
N LYS A 626 -16.31 -21.51 49.02
CA LYS A 626 -16.46 -20.15 48.50
C LYS A 626 -16.16 -20.10 47.01
N VAL A 627 -16.98 -19.37 46.25
CA VAL A 627 -16.74 -19.08 44.83
C VAL A 627 -15.51 -18.17 44.73
N SER A 628 -14.43 -18.67 44.12
CA SER A 628 -13.19 -17.92 43.93
C SER A 628 -13.23 -17.08 42.66
N ASP A 629 -13.77 -17.64 41.58
CA ASP A 629 -13.86 -16.96 40.28
C ASP A 629 -15.13 -17.34 39.52
N LEU A 630 -15.60 -16.39 38.72
CA LEU A 630 -16.79 -16.53 37.88
C LEU A 630 -16.58 -15.79 36.57
N GLN A 631 -16.45 -16.54 35.47
CA GLN A 631 -16.07 -16.00 34.18
C GLN A 631 -17.08 -16.35 33.08
N LEU A 632 -17.62 -15.33 32.43
CA LEU A 632 -18.55 -15.47 31.31
C LEU A 632 -17.78 -15.58 29.99
N LEU A 633 -17.94 -16.69 29.27
CA LEU A 633 -17.24 -16.97 28.00
C LEU A 633 -18.01 -16.54 26.75
N ALA A 634 -18.94 -15.58 26.89
CA ALA A 634 -19.83 -15.15 25.82
C ALA A 634 -19.07 -14.43 24.68
N PRO A 635 -19.17 -14.89 23.42
CA PRO A 635 -18.61 -14.19 22.25
C PRO A 635 -19.10 -12.74 22.12
N GLY A 636 -20.34 -12.48 22.54
CA GLY A 636 -20.90 -11.14 22.56
C GLY A 636 -20.06 -10.14 23.39
N LEU A 637 -19.43 -10.57 24.49
CA LEU A 637 -18.61 -9.69 25.33
C LEU A 637 -17.29 -9.27 24.69
N ARG A 638 -16.77 -10.08 23.78
CA ARG A 638 -15.62 -9.75 22.93
C ARG A 638 -16.03 -9.19 21.56
N ARG A 639 -17.33 -8.88 21.39
CA ARG A 639 -17.99 -8.29 20.21
C ARG A 639 -17.85 -9.09 18.92
N THR A 640 -17.51 -10.39 19.01
CA THR A 640 -17.26 -11.26 17.84
C THR A 640 -18.47 -12.09 17.42
N SER A 641 -19.57 -12.13 18.21
CA SER A 641 -20.77 -12.84 17.77
C SER A 641 -21.39 -12.18 16.54
N ALA A 642 -21.88 -12.98 15.60
CA ALA A 642 -22.42 -12.51 14.32
C ALA A 642 -23.50 -11.43 14.49
N ALA A 643 -24.38 -11.58 15.48
CA ALA A 643 -25.40 -10.61 15.87
C ALA A 643 -25.18 -10.13 17.31
N PRO A 644 -25.58 -8.88 17.66
CA PRO A 644 -25.50 -8.40 19.03
C PRO A 644 -26.39 -9.24 19.96
N PRO A 645 -25.99 -9.44 21.22
CA PRO A 645 -26.78 -10.23 22.16
C PRO A 645 -28.07 -9.49 22.52
N THR A 646 -29.21 -10.04 22.11
CA THR A 646 -30.54 -9.50 22.41
C THR A 646 -31.29 -10.38 23.40
N PRO A 647 -32.07 -9.81 24.33
CA PRO A 647 -32.91 -10.60 25.23
C PRO A 647 -33.94 -11.38 24.42
N HIS A 648 -34.09 -12.66 24.73
CA HIS A 648 -35.02 -13.52 24.01
C HIS A 648 -36.46 -13.27 24.50
N PRO A 649 -37.43 -13.06 23.59
CA PRO A 649 -38.80 -12.67 23.96
C PRO A 649 -39.53 -13.73 24.79
N LEU A 650 -39.17 -15.02 24.67
CA LEU A 650 -39.76 -16.11 25.45
C LEU A 650 -38.96 -16.47 26.72
N ALA A 651 -37.78 -15.87 26.92
CA ALA A 651 -36.92 -16.14 28.09
C ALA A 651 -36.93 -14.99 29.11
N GLY A 652 -37.68 -13.93 28.84
CA GLY A 652 -37.80 -12.75 29.69
C GLY A 652 -38.77 -12.94 30.85
N THR A 653 -38.78 -11.99 31.78
CA THR A 653 -39.82 -11.86 32.80
C THR A 653 -41.11 -11.31 32.18
N PRO A 654 -42.28 -11.36 32.83
CA PRO A 654 -43.55 -10.83 32.30
C PRO A 654 -43.51 -9.35 31.89
N SER A 655 -42.49 -8.61 32.34
CA SER A 655 -42.18 -7.22 32.03
C SER A 655 -41.27 -7.01 30.80
N SER A 656 -40.79 -8.07 30.15
CA SER A 656 -39.97 -7.97 28.94
C SER A 656 -40.81 -7.52 27.73
N PRO A 657 -40.21 -6.77 26.79
CA PRO A 657 -40.93 -6.27 25.63
C PRO A 657 -41.56 -7.42 24.85
N SER A 658 -42.80 -7.20 24.39
CA SER A 658 -43.55 -8.13 23.56
C SER A 658 -42.78 -8.46 22.27
N ILE A 659 -43.12 -9.62 21.68
CA ILE A 659 -42.59 -10.08 20.39
C ILE A 659 -42.55 -8.88 19.41
N PRO A 660 -41.39 -8.55 18.82
CA PRO A 660 -41.27 -7.40 17.93
C PRO A 660 -42.35 -7.46 16.83
N GLN A 661 -43.09 -6.35 16.65
CA GLN A 661 -44.11 -6.24 15.60
C GLN A 661 -43.46 -6.54 14.24
N GLY A 662 -43.76 -7.73 13.66
CA GLY A 662 -43.20 -8.20 12.39
C GLY A 662 -42.31 -9.45 12.46
N ALA A 663 -42.02 -10.00 13.65
CA ALA A 663 -41.27 -11.27 13.74
C ALA A 663 -42.12 -12.45 13.21
N LYS A 664 -41.73 -12.99 12.05
CA LYS A 664 -42.42 -14.15 11.43
C LYS A 664 -42.16 -15.46 12.17
N PHE A 665 -41.00 -15.60 12.81
CA PHE A 665 -40.58 -16.80 13.54
C PHE A 665 -39.78 -16.41 14.78
N VAL A 666 -39.97 -17.15 15.88
CA VAL A 666 -39.21 -17.04 17.13
C VAL A 666 -38.61 -18.41 17.42
N THR A 667 -37.30 -18.47 17.68
CA THR A 667 -36.65 -19.75 18.04
C THR A 667 -37.15 -20.23 19.40
N THR A 668 -37.42 -21.52 19.53
CA THR A 668 -37.78 -22.15 20.81
C THR A 668 -36.57 -22.81 21.48
N THR A 669 -35.46 -22.94 20.75
CA THR A 669 -34.18 -23.45 21.24
C THR A 669 -33.21 -22.29 21.45
N LEU A 670 -32.59 -22.26 22.63
CA LEU A 670 -31.62 -21.24 23.00
C LEU A 670 -30.30 -21.89 23.37
N ASP A 671 -29.22 -21.36 22.82
CA ASP A 671 -27.87 -21.72 23.25
C ASP A 671 -27.47 -20.88 24.47
N PRO A 672 -27.16 -21.51 25.62
CA PRO A 672 -26.82 -20.77 26.82
C PRO A 672 -25.41 -20.19 26.75
N TYR A 673 -25.24 -18.98 27.30
CA TYR A 673 -23.92 -18.41 27.51
C TYR A 673 -23.18 -19.14 28.64
N ILE A 674 -22.04 -19.73 28.31
CA ILE A 674 -21.26 -20.51 29.27
C ILE A 674 -20.60 -19.61 30.31
N VAL A 675 -20.75 -19.98 31.58
CA VAL A 675 -20.14 -19.36 32.74
C VAL A 675 -19.26 -20.39 33.44
N VAL A 676 -17.94 -20.17 33.42
CA VAL A 676 -16.99 -20.99 34.17
C VAL A 676 -17.00 -20.54 35.62
N LEU A 677 -17.28 -21.48 36.52
CA LEU A 677 -17.28 -21.27 37.96
C LEU A 677 -16.10 -22.03 38.57
N GLN A 678 -15.31 -21.34 39.38
CA GLN A 678 -14.24 -21.93 40.17
C GLN A 678 -14.49 -21.67 41.65
N PHE A 679 -14.27 -22.71 42.45
CA PHE A 679 -14.25 -22.62 43.90
C PHE A 679 -12.82 -22.46 44.38
N GLU A 680 -12.68 -22.04 45.64
CA GLU A 680 -11.39 -22.02 46.32
C GLU A 680 -10.67 -23.39 46.26
N SER A 681 -9.34 -23.35 46.26
CA SER A 681 -8.52 -24.55 46.16
C SER A 681 -8.70 -25.43 47.39
N THR A 682 -9.14 -26.66 47.19
CA THR A 682 -9.27 -27.67 48.26
C THR A 682 -8.74 -29.02 47.82
N SER A 683 -8.11 -29.74 48.75
CA SER A 683 -7.69 -31.14 48.54
C SER A 683 -8.86 -32.14 48.63
N SER A 684 -10.01 -31.69 49.13
CA SER A 684 -11.19 -32.52 49.41
C SER A 684 -11.99 -32.96 48.17
N TRP A 685 -11.65 -32.45 46.98
CA TRP A 685 -12.26 -32.93 45.74
C TRP A 685 -11.95 -34.43 45.54
N PRO A 686 -12.94 -35.24 45.12
CA PRO A 686 -12.73 -36.66 44.86
C PRO A 686 -11.61 -36.92 43.84
N SER A 687 -10.93 -38.05 43.95
CA SER A 687 -9.82 -38.44 43.06
C SER A 687 -10.28 -39.08 41.75
N THR A 688 -11.46 -39.70 41.74
CA THR A 688 -12.03 -40.37 40.55
C THR A 688 -12.90 -39.41 39.72
N PRO A 689 -12.89 -39.49 38.38
CA PRO A 689 -13.72 -38.65 37.51
C PRO A 689 -15.21 -38.67 37.85
N ASP A 690 -15.78 -39.86 38.10
CA ASP A 690 -17.21 -40.01 38.45
C ASP A 690 -17.53 -39.37 39.81
N GLY A 691 -16.61 -39.50 40.76
CA GLY A 691 -16.71 -38.82 42.06
C GLY A 691 -16.73 -37.30 41.90
N VAL A 692 -15.86 -36.74 41.06
CA VAL A 692 -15.85 -35.30 40.76
C VAL A 692 -17.16 -34.86 40.09
N ALA A 693 -17.67 -35.64 39.12
CA ALA A 693 -18.93 -35.35 38.45
C ALA A 693 -20.13 -35.34 39.43
N ASN A 694 -20.22 -36.34 40.31
CA ASN A 694 -21.26 -36.41 41.33
C ASN A 694 -21.15 -35.27 42.36
N ALA A 695 -19.93 -34.90 42.76
CA ALA A 695 -19.71 -33.75 43.64
C ALA A 695 -20.18 -32.44 42.96
N LYS A 696 -19.80 -32.22 41.69
CA LYS A 696 -20.28 -31.07 40.89
C LYS A 696 -21.80 -31.03 40.80
N LEU A 697 -22.45 -32.18 40.56
CA LEU A 697 -23.91 -32.27 40.53
C LEU A 697 -24.54 -31.82 41.86
N GLY A 698 -23.96 -32.23 42.99
CA GLY A 698 -24.38 -31.75 44.31
C GLY A 698 -24.30 -30.22 44.44
N PHE A 699 -23.20 -29.62 43.99
CA PHE A 699 -23.06 -28.15 43.94
C PHE A 699 -24.09 -27.49 43.01
N TYR A 700 -24.37 -28.06 41.83
CA TYR A 700 -25.36 -27.51 40.91
C TYR A 700 -26.77 -27.51 41.50
N VAL A 701 -27.16 -28.57 42.23
CA VAL A 701 -28.45 -28.64 42.93
C VAL A 701 -28.57 -27.54 43.98
N GLN A 702 -27.53 -27.34 44.80
CA GLN A 702 -27.53 -26.29 45.82
C GLN A 702 -27.57 -24.88 45.21
N LEU A 703 -26.78 -24.65 44.15
CA LEU A 703 -26.81 -23.40 43.39
C LEU A 703 -28.20 -23.12 42.80
N ALA A 704 -28.88 -24.13 42.25
CA ALA A 704 -30.21 -23.96 41.69
C ALA A 704 -31.25 -23.56 42.75
N VAL A 705 -31.19 -24.16 43.94
CA VAL A 705 -32.06 -23.79 45.07
C VAL A 705 -31.79 -22.34 45.50
N ALA A 706 -30.53 -21.95 45.61
CA ALA A 706 -30.13 -20.60 46.01
C ALA A 706 -30.54 -19.52 44.98
N LEU A 707 -30.42 -19.84 43.69
CA LEU A 707 -30.67 -18.89 42.59
C LEU A 707 -32.11 -18.90 42.07
N ALA A 708 -33.00 -19.74 42.60
CA ALA A 708 -34.39 -19.83 42.16
C ALA A 708 -35.18 -18.51 42.25
N LYS A 709 -34.75 -17.58 43.13
CA LYS A 709 -35.32 -16.22 43.24
C LYS A 709 -34.78 -15.24 42.20
N VAL A 710 -33.63 -15.53 41.60
CA VAL A 710 -32.96 -14.69 40.60
C VAL A 710 -33.51 -14.98 39.21
N GLY A 711 -33.79 -16.26 38.92
CA GLY A 711 -34.27 -16.70 37.62
C GLY A 711 -34.66 -18.18 37.61
N THR A 712 -35.28 -18.60 36.50
CA THR A 712 -35.66 -20.00 36.30
C THR A 712 -34.40 -20.85 36.13
N CYS A 713 -34.23 -21.85 36.99
CA CYS A 713 -33.05 -22.72 37.03
C CYS A 713 -33.38 -24.15 36.56
N GLN A 714 -32.47 -24.77 35.81
CA GLN A 714 -32.54 -26.18 35.42
C GLN A 714 -31.19 -26.86 35.61
N VAL A 715 -31.15 -27.93 36.42
CA VAL A 715 -29.93 -28.66 36.74
C VAL A 715 -29.73 -29.81 35.75
N HIS A 716 -28.50 -29.97 35.27
CA HIS A 716 -28.04 -31.09 34.46
C HIS A 716 -26.82 -31.76 35.09
N SER A 717 -26.47 -32.96 34.63
CA SER A 717 -25.24 -33.65 35.07
C SER A 717 -23.96 -32.88 34.74
N THR A 718 -24.01 -32.01 33.74
CA THR A 718 -22.84 -31.27 33.21
C THR A 718 -22.83 -29.79 33.56
N GLY A 719 -23.90 -29.25 34.16
CA GLY A 719 -24.02 -27.81 34.44
C GLY A 719 -25.37 -27.40 35.03
N LEU A 720 -25.50 -26.11 35.34
CA LEU A 720 -26.73 -25.47 35.79
C LEU A 720 -27.13 -24.38 34.81
N ASP A 721 -28.31 -24.48 34.20
CA ASP A 721 -28.87 -23.45 33.34
C ASP A 721 -29.73 -22.49 34.16
N ILE A 722 -29.60 -21.19 33.92
CA ILE A 722 -30.41 -20.14 34.55
C ILE A 722 -30.81 -19.06 33.55
N LEU A 723 -32.08 -18.66 33.56
CA LEU A 723 -32.60 -17.55 32.74
C LEU A 723 -32.62 -16.25 33.55
N VAL A 724 -31.86 -15.24 33.12
CA VAL A 724 -31.82 -13.92 33.76
C VAL A 724 -31.98 -12.83 32.71
N GLY A 725 -33.02 -11.98 32.86
CA GLY A 725 -33.22 -10.82 32.01
C GLY A 725 -33.39 -11.13 30.51
N GLY A 726 -33.95 -12.28 30.16
CA GLY A 726 -34.10 -12.73 28.77
C GLY A 726 -32.88 -13.47 28.21
N PHE A 727 -31.85 -13.73 29.01
CA PHE A 727 -30.63 -14.42 28.59
C PHE A 727 -30.45 -15.75 29.33
N PRO A 728 -30.17 -16.85 28.61
CA PRO A 728 -29.79 -18.13 29.20
C PRO A 728 -28.30 -18.17 29.54
N PHE A 729 -27.97 -18.53 30.78
CA PHE A 729 -26.60 -18.77 31.23
C PHE A 729 -26.44 -20.22 31.68
N ARG A 730 -25.30 -20.84 31.37
CA ARG A 730 -24.96 -22.18 31.85
C ARG A 730 -23.73 -22.12 32.75
N LEU A 731 -23.93 -22.32 34.05
CA LEU A 731 -22.86 -22.41 35.03
C LEU A 731 -22.21 -23.80 34.96
N VAL A 732 -20.90 -23.84 34.73
CA VAL A 732 -20.10 -25.05 34.70
C VAL A 732 -18.94 -24.93 35.68
N ILE A 733 -18.90 -25.83 36.65
CA ILE A 733 -17.81 -25.90 37.63
C ILE A 733 -16.59 -26.50 36.96
N VAL A 734 -15.43 -25.86 37.08
CA VAL A 734 -14.14 -26.38 36.62
C VAL A 734 -13.24 -26.61 37.83
N VAL A 735 -12.66 -27.81 37.93
CA VAL A 735 -11.76 -28.19 39.04
C VAL A 735 -10.34 -28.35 38.51
N THR A 736 -9.53 -27.31 38.70
CA THR A 736 -8.15 -27.24 38.22
C THR A 736 -7.29 -28.39 38.74
N GLY A 737 -6.51 -29.03 37.85
CA GLY A 737 -5.58 -30.13 38.20
C GLY A 737 -6.21 -31.50 38.41
N ARG A 738 -7.54 -31.61 38.55
CA ARG A 738 -8.26 -32.89 38.63
C ARG A 738 -8.85 -33.34 37.30
N GLU A 739 -9.01 -32.41 36.36
CA GLU A 739 -9.62 -32.64 35.05
C GLU A 739 -8.59 -32.54 33.92
N LYS A 740 -8.80 -33.30 32.84
CA LYS A 740 -8.03 -33.12 31.61
C LYS A 740 -8.33 -31.73 31.03
N ILE A 741 -7.28 -31.06 30.54
CA ILE A 741 -7.39 -29.76 29.86
C ILE A 741 -8.46 -29.84 28.75
N ASN A 742 -9.51 -29.03 28.88
CA ASN A 742 -10.67 -28.98 27.99
C ASN A 742 -10.88 -27.56 27.40
N SER A 743 -11.89 -27.44 26.53
CA SER A 743 -12.22 -26.17 25.86
C SER A 743 -12.68 -25.07 26.81
N LEU A 744 -13.25 -25.40 27.97
CA LEU A 744 -13.67 -24.40 28.98
C LEU A 744 -12.46 -23.76 29.65
N GLN A 745 -11.45 -24.56 30.00
CA GLN A 745 -10.20 -24.06 30.60
C GLN A 745 -9.39 -23.22 29.62
N ILE A 746 -9.28 -23.66 28.36
CA ILE A 746 -8.60 -22.87 27.32
C ILE A 746 -9.43 -21.64 26.94
N GLY A 747 -10.76 -21.76 26.86
CA GLY A 747 -11.69 -20.67 26.60
C GLY A 747 -11.63 -19.57 27.67
N ALA A 748 -11.44 -19.95 28.94
CA ALA A 748 -11.20 -19.05 30.07
C ALA A 748 -9.91 -18.21 29.91
N LEU A 749 -8.89 -18.75 29.25
CA LEU A 749 -7.67 -17.99 28.90
C LEU A 749 -7.89 -17.13 27.65
N HIS A 750 -8.57 -17.67 26.64
CA HIS A 750 -8.79 -17.04 25.35
C HIS A 750 -9.69 -15.79 25.42
N ALA A 751 -10.87 -15.91 26.04
CA ALA A 751 -11.89 -14.85 26.05
C ALA A 751 -11.39 -13.47 26.56
N PRO A 752 -10.66 -13.35 27.69
CA PRO A 752 -10.19 -12.05 28.17
C PRO A 752 -9.09 -11.47 27.27
N MET A 753 -8.25 -12.30 26.64
CA MET A 753 -7.20 -11.84 25.74
C MET A 753 -7.79 -11.29 24.44
N ILE A 754 -8.77 -11.97 23.86
CA ILE A 754 -9.47 -11.48 22.67
C ILE A 754 -10.29 -10.22 23.02
N HIS A 755 -10.91 -10.16 24.19
CA HIS A 755 -11.58 -8.95 24.65
C HIS A 755 -10.59 -7.77 24.71
N ALA A 756 -9.41 -7.96 25.34
CA ALA A 756 -8.38 -6.92 25.40
C ALA A 756 -7.95 -6.45 24.00
N LEU A 757 -7.70 -7.39 23.06
CA LEU A 757 -7.38 -7.06 21.67
C LEU A 757 -8.51 -6.29 20.97
N SER A 758 -9.77 -6.68 21.19
CA SER A 758 -10.94 -5.99 20.62
C SER A 758 -11.11 -4.56 21.14
N THR A 759 -10.70 -4.31 22.39
CA THR A 759 -10.72 -2.95 22.96
C THR A 759 -9.57 -2.09 22.47
N GLN A 760 -8.43 -2.71 22.13
CA GLN A 760 -7.28 -2.02 21.56
C GLN A 760 -7.50 -1.65 20.08
N HIS A 761 -8.21 -2.50 19.34
CA HIS A 761 -8.43 -2.32 17.90
C HIS A 761 -9.93 -2.34 17.56
N ALA A 762 -10.52 -1.16 17.36
CA ALA A 762 -11.96 -1.03 17.07
C ALA A 762 -12.42 -1.83 15.84
N ALA A 763 -11.56 -1.96 14.82
CA ALA A 763 -11.87 -2.71 13.60
C ALA A 763 -11.76 -4.24 13.74
N TYR A 764 -11.18 -4.76 14.82
CA TYR A 764 -10.90 -6.19 15.00
C TYR A 764 -12.19 -7.03 15.03
N ALA A 765 -13.08 -6.76 16.00
CA ALA A 765 -14.28 -7.57 16.20
C ALA A 765 -15.28 -7.47 15.01
N PRO A 766 -15.48 -6.30 14.38
CA PRO A 766 -16.13 -6.21 13.06
C PRO A 766 -15.49 -7.09 11.98
N THR A 767 -14.17 -7.14 11.90
CA THR A 767 -13.46 -7.97 10.92
C THR A 767 -13.71 -9.46 11.15
N VAL A 768 -13.71 -9.91 12.41
CA VAL A 768 -14.06 -11.30 12.77
C VAL A 768 -15.47 -11.64 12.28
N ARG A 769 -16.45 -10.77 12.52
CA ARG A 769 -17.84 -11.00 12.08
C ARG A 769 -17.98 -11.03 10.57
N LEU A 770 -17.28 -10.13 9.85
CA LEU A 770 -17.28 -10.15 8.39
C LEU A 770 -16.63 -11.45 7.86
N TRP A 771 -15.51 -11.87 8.45
CA TRP A 771 -14.85 -13.13 8.11
C TRP A 771 -15.77 -14.33 8.31
N MET A 772 -16.46 -14.42 9.46
CA MET A 772 -17.43 -15.47 9.72
C MET A 772 -18.59 -15.46 8.75
N LYS A 773 -19.13 -14.28 8.43
CA LYS A 773 -20.21 -14.14 7.43
C LYS A 773 -19.76 -14.64 6.06
N TRP A 774 -18.51 -14.37 5.70
CA TRP A 774 -17.91 -14.87 4.46
C TRP A 774 -17.76 -16.40 4.50
N LEU A 775 -17.29 -16.99 5.61
CA LEU A 775 -17.22 -18.44 5.77
C LEU A 775 -18.59 -19.10 5.65
N ASP A 776 -19.62 -18.52 6.27
CA ASP A 776 -21.00 -19.03 6.24
C ASP A 776 -21.56 -19.01 4.82
N ALA A 777 -21.36 -17.90 4.09
CA ALA A 777 -21.75 -17.79 2.68
C ALA A 777 -21.04 -18.82 1.76
N HIS A 778 -19.88 -19.32 2.17
CA HIS A 778 -19.12 -20.34 1.45
C HIS A 778 -19.24 -21.75 2.02
N LEU A 779 -20.12 -21.96 3.02
CA LEU A 779 -20.32 -23.26 3.70
C LEU A 779 -19.01 -23.83 4.28
N ALA A 780 -18.17 -22.95 4.85
CA ALA A 780 -16.85 -23.28 5.38
C ALA A 780 -16.72 -23.10 6.90
N THR A 781 -17.82 -22.86 7.62
CA THR A 781 -17.84 -22.66 9.08
C THR A 781 -17.42 -23.90 9.87
N THR A 782 -17.56 -25.09 9.30
CA THR A 782 -17.11 -26.35 9.92
C THR A 782 -15.58 -26.50 9.96
N VAL A 783 -14.87 -25.77 9.10
CA VAL A 783 -13.39 -25.84 8.98
C VAL A 783 -12.70 -24.96 10.02
N MET A 784 -13.36 -23.93 10.52
CA MET A 784 -12.81 -23.04 11.54
C MET A 784 -13.86 -22.71 12.58
N PRO A 785 -13.72 -23.22 13.82
CA PRO A 785 -14.55 -22.75 14.93
C PRO A 785 -14.27 -21.26 15.20
N LEU A 786 -15.15 -20.66 15.98
CA LEU A 786 -15.12 -19.23 16.28
C LEU A 786 -13.77 -18.79 16.85
N GLU A 787 -13.23 -19.53 17.82
CA GLU A 787 -11.96 -19.21 18.48
C GLU A 787 -10.79 -19.24 17.48
N SER A 788 -10.81 -20.17 16.53
CA SER A 788 -9.82 -20.21 15.43
C SER A 788 -9.97 -19.04 14.47
N CYS A 789 -11.20 -18.59 14.20
CA CYS A 789 -11.45 -17.37 13.43
C CYS A 789 -10.92 -16.13 14.16
N GLU A 790 -11.15 -16.03 15.47
CA GLU A 790 -10.65 -14.95 16.32
C GLU A 790 -9.11 -14.91 16.29
N LEU A 791 -8.45 -16.05 16.47
CA LEU A 791 -6.98 -16.14 16.39
C LEU A 791 -6.42 -15.79 15.01
N LEU A 792 -7.06 -16.28 13.94
CA LEU A 792 -6.65 -15.98 12.57
C LEU A 792 -6.71 -14.47 12.30
N VAL A 793 -7.81 -13.81 12.67
CA VAL A 793 -7.93 -12.36 12.53
C VAL A 793 -6.94 -11.66 13.46
N ALA A 794 -6.72 -12.15 14.68
CA ALA A 794 -5.78 -11.55 15.63
C ALA A 794 -4.36 -11.51 15.05
N ALA A 795 -3.93 -12.56 14.33
CA ALA A 795 -2.62 -12.60 13.69
C ALA A 795 -2.37 -11.40 12.75
N VAL A 796 -3.43 -10.90 12.10
CA VAL A 796 -3.37 -9.72 11.22
C VAL A 796 -3.25 -8.40 12.01
N PHE A 797 -3.90 -8.32 13.18
CA PHE A 797 -3.91 -7.14 14.05
C PHE A 797 -2.69 -7.06 14.99
N LEU A 798 -1.94 -8.16 15.16
CA LEU A 798 -0.69 -8.17 15.93
C LEU A 798 0.53 -7.72 15.11
N THR A 799 0.33 -7.26 13.88
CA THR A 799 1.41 -6.76 13.01
C THR A 799 1.84 -5.34 13.38
N PRO A 800 3.06 -4.88 13.05
CA PRO A 800 3.54 -3.53 13.38
C PRO A 800 2.69 -2.38 12.83
N ALA A 801 1.91 -2.64 11.78
CA ALA A 801 1.00 -1.66 11.18
C ALA A 801 -0.40 -2.28 11.09
N PRO A 802 -1.14 -2.39 12.21
CA PRO A 802 -2.41 -3.11 12.26
C PRO A 802 -3.47 -2.42 11.38
N PRO A 803 -4.43 -3.18 10.82
CA PRO A 803 -5.51 -2.63 10.03
C PRO A 803 -6.39 -1.69 10.88
N GLN A 804 -6.80 -0.56 10.32
CA GLN A 804 -7.67 0.43 10.99
C GLN A 804 -9.11 0.41 10.50
N SER A 805 -9.42 -0.47 9.56
CA SER A 805 -10.77 -0.62 9.01
C SER A 805 -11.15 -2.09 8.83
N VAL A 806 -12.46 -2.35 8.79
CA VAL A 806 -13.00 -3.69 8.52
C VAL A 806 -12.53 -4.20 7.16
N LEU A 807 -12.47 -3.31 6.17
CA LEU A 807 -12.04 -3.59 4.82
C LEU A 807 -10.57 -4.01 4.76
N SER A 808 -9.67 -3.25 5.37
CA SER A 808 -8.24 -3.57 5.41
C SER A 808 -7.98 -4.84 6.22
N GLY A 809 -8.70 -5.02 7.33
CA GLY A 809 -8.69 -6.24 8.14
C GLY A 809 -9.07 -7.46 7.30
N PHE A 810 -10.23 -7.42 6.66
CA PHE A 810 -10.72 -8.53 5.83
C PHE A 810 -9.81 -8.83 4.63
N THR A 811 -9.31 -7.79 3.95
CA THR A 811 -8.36 -7.93 2.84
C THR A 811 -7.09 -8.67 3.28
N ARG A 812 -6.56 -8.30 4.46
CA ARG A 812 -5.36 -8.92 5.00
C ARG A 812 -5.61 -10.34 5.52
N VAL A 813 -6.80 -10.65 6.05
CA VAL A 813 -7.19 -12.03 6.41
C VAL A 813 -7.26 -12.90 5.15
N LEU A 814 -7.88 -12.43 4.07
CA LEU A 814 -7.89 -13.14 2.78
C LEU A 814 -6.47 -13.40 2.26
N HIS A 815 -5.58 -12.41 2.36
CA HIS A 815 -4.18 -12.58 1.99
C HIS A 815 -3.44 -13.57 2.89
N LEU A 816 -3.66 -13.54 4.21
CA LEU A 816 -3.06 -14.47 5.14
C LEU A 816 -3.51 -15.90 4.79
N VAL A 817 -4.81 -16.17 4.76
CA VAL A 817 -5.32 -17.52 4.45
C VAL A 817 -4.90 -17.99 3.07
N GLY A 818 -4.96 -17.10 2.07
CA GLY A 818 -4.64 -17.44 0.70
C GLY A 818 -3.14 -17.60 0.42
N ARG A 819 -2.24 -16.99 1.19
CA ARG A 819 -0.80 -16.98 0.86
C ARG A 819 0.07 -17.67 1.90
N PHE A 820 -0.43 -17.86 3.11
CA PHE A 820 0.31 -18.55 4.16
C PHE A 820 0.57 -20.01 3.77
N ASP A 821 1.80 -20.47 4.02
CA ASP A 821 2.18 -21.85 3.77
C ASP A 821 1.79 -22.73 4.96
N TRP A 822 0.53 -23.16 4.94
CA TRP A 822 -0.04 -24.06 5.95
C TRP A 822 0.64 -25.43 6.04
N THR A 823 1.47 -25.81 5.05
CA THR A 823 2.10 -27.13 4.99
C THR A 823 3.47 -27.19 5.65
N SER A 824 4.20 -26.07 5.66
CA SER A 824 5.58 -26.03 6.17
C SER A 824 5.73 -25.36 7.52
N GLN A 825 4.75 -24.56 7.95
CA GLN A 825 4.87 -23.77 9.18
C GLN A 825 3.52 -23.59 9.90
N PRO A 826 3.54 -23.53 11.25
CA PRO A 826 2.37 -23.19 12.05
C PRO A 826 2.12 -21.68 12.05
N LEU A 827 0.86 -21.25 12.05
CA LEU A 827 0.51 -19.86 12.33
C LEU A 827 0.58 -19.62 13.84
N ILE A 828 1.61 -18.88 14.29
CA ILE A 828 1.80 -18.54 15.71
C ILE A 828 1.16 -17.19 16.02
N VAL A 829 0.20 -17.18 16.96
CA VAL A 829 -0.55 -16.00 17.40
C VAL A 829 -0.14 -15.63 18.82
N ASP A 830 0.77 -14.66 18.92
CA ASP A 830 1.29 -14.17 20.20
C ASP A 830 0.49 -12.96 20.70
N LEU A 831 -0.64 -13.23 21.36
CA LEU A 831 -1.54 -12.19 21.90
C LEU A 831 -0.89 -11.32 22.98
N HIS A 832 0.19 -11.79 23.61
CA HIS A 832 0.90 -11.07 24.68
C HIS A 832 2.18 -10.39 24.20
N GLN A 833 2.64 -10.67 22.98
CA GLN A 833 3.93 -10.21 22.46
C GLN A 833 5.11 -10.55 23.39
N HIS A 834 5.06 -11.71 24.03
CA HIS A 834 6.04 -12.17 25.01
C HIS A 834 6.71 -13.50 24.63
N MET A 835 6.34 -14.11 23.51
CA MET A 835 6.98 -15.35 23.07
C MET A 835 8.43 -15.10 22.67
N THR A 836 9.33 -15.88 23.27
CA THR A 836 10.74 -15.91 22.91
C THR A 836 10.95 -16.71 21.62
N GLU A 837 12.13 -16.58 21.00
CA GLU A 837 12.49 -17.41 19.85
C GLU A 837 12.54 -18.91 20.19
N ASP A 838 12.88 -19.25 21.43
CA ASP A 838 12.87 -20.65 21.89
C ASP A 838 11.44 -21.20 22.02
N ASP A 839 10.48 -20.38 22.47
CA ASP A 839 9.06 -20.74 22.48
C ASP A 839 8.55 -21.00 21.06
N ARG A 840 8.91 -20.12 20.10
CA ARG A 840 8.54 -20.27 18.68
C ARG A 840 9.13 -21.56 18.08
N ARG A 841 10.41 -21.84 18.36
CA ARG A 841 11.05 -23.11 17.96
C ARG A 841 10.38 -24.32 18.57
N GLN A 842 9.92 -24.22 19.82
CA GLN A 842 9.21 -25.32 20.47
C GLN A 842 7.86 -25.58 19.80
N VAL A 843 7.12 -24.54 19.40
CA VAL A 843 5.88 -24.70 18.63
C VAL A 843 6.17 -25.34 17.26
N GLN A 844 7.24 -24.92 16.57
CA GLN A 844 7.66 -25.54 15.31
C GLN A 844 7.97 -27.03 15.48
N LYS A 845 8.73 -27.42 16.52
CA LYS A 845 9.01 -28.85 16.79
C LYS A 845 7.73 -29.66 17.00
N LEU A 846 6.73 -29.10 17.68
CA LEU A 846 5.44 -29.76 17.89
C LEU A 846 4.62 -29.84 16.60
N PHE A 847 4.69 -28.81 15.75
CA PHE A 847 4.12 -28.84 14.40
C PHE A 847 4.75 -29.98 13.57
N ASP A 848 6.08 -30.04 13.49
CA ASP A 848 6.81 -31.07 12.73
C ASP A 848 6.48 -32.48 13.25
N ALA A 849 6.42 -32.64 14.58
CA ALA A 849 6.02 -33.90 15.20
C ALA A 849 4.58 -34.29 14.81
N SER A 850 3.64 -33.34 14.80
CA SER A 850 2.26 -33.61 14.40
C SER A 850 2.14 -34.00 12.92
N ALA A 851 2.98 -33.45 12.05
CA ALA A 851 2.99 -33.74 10.62
C ALA A 851 3.37 -35.21 10.31
N THR A 852 4.07 -35.89 11.22
CA THR A 852 4.36 -37.33 11.11
C THR A 852 3.11 -38.21 11.20
N SER A 853 1.98 -37.66 11.68
CA SER A 853 0.69 -38.34 11.79
C SER A 853 -0.36 -37.60 10.95
N PRO A 854 -0.38 -37.81 9.60
CA PRO A 854 -1.23 -37.04 8.69
C PRO A 854 -2.73 -37.11 8.99
N SER A 855 -3.19 -38.23 9.56
CA SER A 855 -4.61 -38.41 9.92
C SER A 855 -5.08 -37.53 11.08
N THR A 856 -4.17 -36.95 11.85
CA THR A 856 -4.47 -36.07 13.00
C THR A 856 -3.82 -34.70 12.86
N HIS A 857 -3.10 -34.46 11.76
CA HIS A 857 -2.44 -33.19 11.52
C HIS A 857 -3.48 -32.15 11.07
N PRO A 858 -3.58 -31.00 11.76
CA PRO A 858 -4.55 -29.97 11.41
C PRO A 858 -4.22 -29.34 10.07
N ALA A 859 -5.20 -29.30 9.16
CA ALA A 859 -4.99 -28.67 7.86
C ALA A 859 -4.72 -27.16 7.96
N LEU A 860 -5.23 -26.51 9.01
CA LEU A 860 -4.92 -25.12 9.39
C LEU A 860 -4.36 -25.11 10.81
N TYR A 861 -3.04 -25.22 10.94
CA TYR A 861 -2.39 -25.23 12.25
C TYR A 861 -2.25 -23.80 12.80
N ILE A 862 -3.00 -23.47 13.87
CA ILE A 862 -3.04 -22.13 14.49
C ILE A 862 -2.75 -22.26 15.97
N ALA A 863 -1.55 -21.87 16.41
CA ALA A 863 -1.13 -21.98 17.80
C ALA A 863 -1.18 -20.61 18.49
N ALA A 864 -1.84 -20.54 19.64
CA ALA A 864 -1.86 -19.32 20.45
C ALA A 864 -0.90 -19.41 21.64
N SER A 865 -0.32 -18.28 22.06
CA SER A 865 0.68 -18.24 23.14
C SER A 865 0.18 -18.79 24.48
N TYR A 866 -1.12 -18.73 24.76
CA TYR A 866 -1.71 -19.24 26.00
C TYR A 866 -1.94 -20.78 26.02
N GLU A 867 -1.75 -21.48 24.89
CA GLU A 867 -2.04 -22.91 24.78
C GLU A 867 -0.93 -23.81 25.37
N GLY A 868 0.26 -23.24 25.62
CA GLY A 868 1.38 -23.90 26.26
C GLY A 868 1.76 -25.22 25.58
N SER A 869 1.62 -26.33 26.29
CA SER A 869 2.04 -27.67 25.81
C SER A 869 1.07 -28.31 24.80
N LYS A 870 -0.07 -27.69 24.49
CA LYS A 870 -1.07 -28.19 23.53
C LYS A 870 -1.35 -27.15 22.44
N PRO A 871 -0.36 -26.75 21.64
CA PRO A 871 -0.57 -25.81 20.55
C PRO A 871 -1.62 -26.33 19.57
N SER A 872 -2.27 -25.41 18.86
CA SER A 872 -3.30 -25.73 17.87
C SER A 872 -4.59 -26.26 18.48
N PHE A 873 -4.90 -25.96 19.74
CA PHE A 873 -6.02 -26.57 20.47
C PHE A 873 -7.35 -26.43 19.72
N TRP A 874 -7.62 -25.25 19.16
CA TRP A 874 -8.87 -24.93 18.47
C TRP A 874 -8.97 -25.48 17.04
N THR A 875 -7.87 -25.93 16.45
CA THR A 875 -7.88 -26.53 15.10
C THR A 875 -7.48 -28.00 15.09
N ARG A 876 -6.98 -28.54 16.21
CA ARG A 876 -6.45 -29.90 16.28
C ARG A 876 -7.46 -30.97 15.89
N ASP A 877 -8.69 -30.78 16.36
CA ASP A 877 -9.74 -31.78 16.22
C ASP A 877 -10.57 -31.56 14.94
N VAL A 878 -10.18 -30.58 14.09
CA VAL A 878 -10.79 -30.31 12.78
C VAL A 878 -10.00 -31.05 11.69
N ASN A 879 -10.53 -32.18 11.24
CA ASN A 879 -9.87 -33.04 10.25
C ASN A 879 -10.59 -33.04 8.90
N GLU A 880 -10.60 -31.87 8.24
CA GLU A 880 -11.26 -31.67 6.95
C GLU A 880 -10.30 -31.06 5.91
N PRO A 881 -9.25 -31.79 5.47
CA PRO A 881 -8.18 -31.24 4.64
C PRO A 881 -8.67 -30.74 3.28
N VAL A 882 -9.66 -31.41 2.70
CA VAL A 882 -10.26 -31.00 1.40
C VAL A 882 -11.00 -29.69 1.53
N LEU A 883 -11.78 -29.50 2.60
CA LEU A 883 -12.49 -28.25 2.85
C LEU A 883 -11.51 -27.11 3.20
N ALA A 884 -10.43 -27.40 3.92
CA ALA A 884 -9.36 -26.42 4.17
C ALA A 884 -8.65 -25.99 2.88
N GLN A 885 -8.32 -26.93 1.97
CA GLN A 885 -7.77 -26.59 0.65
C GLN A 885 -8.75 -25.75 -0.18
N ARG A 886 -10.03 -26.10 -0.17
CA ARG A 886 -11.10 -25.31 -0.82
C ARG A 886 -11.17 -23.91 -0.25
N LEU A 887 -11.11 -23.76 1.07
CA LEU A 887 -11.11 -22.48 1.77
C LEU A 887 -9.92 -21.60 1.35
N VAL A 888 -8.71 -22.16 1.29
CA VAL A 888 -7.50 -21.45 0.81
C VAL A 888 -7.66 -21.01 -0.65
N ALA A 889 -8.20 -21.88 -1.51
CA ALA A 889 -8.46 -21.55 -2.92
C ALA A 889 -9.51 -20.44 -3.07
N LEU A 890 -10.59 -20.49 -2.28
CA LEU A 890 -11.61 -19.44 -2.24
C LEU A 890 -11.02 -18.12 -1.76
N ALA A 891 -10.21 -18.11 -0.69
CA ALA A 891 -9.57 -16.89 -0.20
C ALA A 891 -8.66 -16.24 -1.26
N LYS A 892 -7.89 -17.05 -2.02
CA LYS A 892 -7.09 -16.57 -3.17
C LYS A 892 -7.98 -15.94 -4.25
N ALA A 893 -9.05 -16.61 -4.64
CA ALA A 893 -9.97 -16.13 -5.68
C ALA A 893 -10.69 -14.84 -5.25
N THR A 894 -11.21 -14.81 -4.02
CA THR A 894 -11.88 -13.64 -3.43
C THR A 894 -10.91 -12.47 -3.33
N SER A 895 -9.66 -12.67 -2.92
CA SER A 895 -8.65 -11.58 -2.86
C SER A 895 -8.45 -10.89 -4.22
N VAL A 896 -8.38 -11.67 -5.31
CA VAL A 896 -8.23 -11.12 -6.66
C VAL A 896 -9.48 -10.33 -7.08
N GLN A 897 -10.66 -10.92 -6.92
CA GLN A 897 -11.92 -10.25 -7.26
C GLN A 897 -12.18 -9.01 -6.39
N TRP A 898 -11.85 -9.07 -5.10
CA TRP A 898 -11.99 -7.98 -4.14
C TRP A 898 -11.15 -6.77 -4.52
N THR A 899 -9.86 -6.99 -4.84
CA THR A 899 -8.99 -5.89 -5.28
C THR A 899 -9.39 -5.35 -6.65
N HIS A 900 -9.94 -6.18 -7.53
CA HIS A 900 -10.49 -5.72 -8.81
C HIS A 900 -11.75 -4.86 -8.63
N TRP A 901 -12.65 -5.26 -7.73
CA TRP A 901 -13.84 -4.49 -7.37
C TRP A 901 -13.48 -3.12 -6.81
N LEU A 902 -12.50 -3.04 -5.90
CA LEU A 902 -11.97 -1.76 -5.40
C LEU A 902 -11.41 -0.88 -6.53
N ALA A 903 -10.76 -1.48 -7.52
CA ALA A 903 -10.19 -0.74 -8.66
C ALA A 903 -11.26 -0.10 -9.56
N GLN A 904 -12.41 -0.74 -9.74
CA GLN A 904 -13.52 -0.22 -10.54
C GLN A 904 -14.34 0.85 -9.78
N GLY A 905 -14.26 0.83 -8.45
CA GLY A 905 -15.09 1.65 -7.56
C GLY A 905 -16.43 0.97 -7.28
N THR A 906 -17.09 1.40 -6.21
CA THR A 906 -18.32 0.80 -5.64
C THR A 906 -19.54 0.74 -6.55
N VAL A 907 -19.43 1.16 -7.83
CA VAL A 907 -20.49 1.01 -8.83
C VAL A 907 -20.46 -0.42 -9.34
N LEU A 908 -21.25 -1.29 -8.72
CA LEU A 908 -21.66 -2.55 -9.31
C LEU A 908 -22.51 -2.27 -10.56
N SER A 909 -21.89 -2.02 -11.71
CA SER A 909 -22.51 -2.50 -12.95
C SER A 909 -22.28 -4.01 -12.96
N PHE A 910 -23.15 -4.75 -12.26
CA PHE A 910 -23.33 -6.17 -12.53
C PHE A 910 -23.66 -6.27 -14.02
N ASP A 911 -22.73 -6.75 -14.84
CA ASP A 911 -23.04 -7.21 -16.18
C ASP A 911 -23.75 -8.57 -16.00
N PRO A 912 -25.07 -8.69 -16.26
CA PRO A 912 -25.84 -9.90 -15.96
C PRO A 912 -25.46 -11.12 -16.83
N LYS A 913 -24.40 -11.03 -17.63
CA LYS A 913 -23.96 -12.08 -18.54
C LYS A 913 -23.04 -13.13 -17.93
N TYR A 914 -22.59 -12.97 -16.70
CA TYR A 914 -21.80 -13.99 -15.99
C TYR A 914 -22.41 -14.26 -14.61
N GLY A 915 -23.46 -15.08 -14.62
CA GLY A 915 -24.01 -15.76 -13.46
C GLY A 915 -23.53 -17.20 -13.38
#